data_AF-R9SJ89-F1
#
_entry.id   AF-R9SJ89-F1
#
_cell.length_a   1.000
_cell.length_b   1.000
_cell.length_c   1.000
_cell.angle_alpha   90.00
_cell.angle_beta   90.00
_cell.angle_gamma   90.00
#
_symmetry.space_group_name_H-M   'P 1'
#
loop_
_entity.id
_entity.type
_entity.pdbx_description
1 polymer ?
#
loop_
_entity_poly.entity_id
_entity_poly.type
_entity_poly.pdbx_seq_one_letter_code
_entity_poly.pdbx_strand_id
1 'polypeptide(L)'
;MVFENDEKETLQALVRSCLLEINRLKTDLAAAEKDRIDLQNQKIKLEHDETINKLESDLNNKENELMQYKLDVQEKMNDLQSVINDKNEELNVKNKIIIDNENLISNQDEKIRQLSDFDNNIKSIRLAIEDDINSIKTSLEDVLEGFRKDESLNDEKIHEKIDIINEKDDEIKSLSKNIDEYKIQIIGLKNQIESKDSYIELKDELSNTKHRLEEKEDEITVLKEDSIPKSDYDSLYAQFTELKGVIQSKDQSIRELQESNKELSNVKNELDHTKQVLSVKTHELDTLNENLVSSEDHIDLKNKLDNANNLLSSKDREISDLKSSTVDKTLYTDLQKDYNELKDSTVSKTSYEELGQELKKIREGTVNKEKYNVLVNDFETYKSSAVPKEIYDDLKEELQTVKDSAVSKEDYTNLEIELQHVKNSSISKDIYDKVSEELDELKSNAVSKNEFDEVSSELNQLKSSSIAKAEYDRVKSELDSVKENILKKDNEIASVKNNTVDKDRFDNIQKELNSVKSDLSSKDKEISELKTNSISKQEYDRLKKENELKDEKIDRLEKIKDLFSELEAQHNSDLENLEQLQSKIKNIEDGDSDSVNEENQELKKEIEEKDKTIKDLEEIKILYNKLLIPPKTDLTSFQSQVFNLIPNEPMNAKDIHEYIKSVAFDKISLASVQNILKKLVRKGYMESYEEGDEVIYKKIAEDIVGK
;
A
#
# COMPACT_ATOMS: atom_id res chain seq x y z
N MET A 1 -65.01 63.06 -87.08
CA MET A 1 -63.82 63.94 -87.04
C MET A 1 -62.75 63.30 -87.88
N VAL A 2 -62.48 63.89 -89.04
CA VAL A 2 -61.42 63.47 -89.97
C VAL A 2 -60.19 64.24 -89.53
N PHE A 3 -59.21 63.56 -88.92
CA PHE A 3 -57.92 64.16 -88.62
C PHE A 3 -57.21 64.47 -89.95
N GLU A 4 -56.62 65.65 -90.08
CA GLU A 4 -55.76 66.01 -91.21
C GLU A 4 -54.55 65.04 -91.23
N ASN A 5 -54.14 64.63 -92.42
CA ASN A 5 -53.23 63.51 -92.64
C ASN A 5 -51.87 63.66 -91.92
N ASP A 6 -51.43 64.89 -91.66
CA ASP A 6 -50.17 65.24 -90.98
C ASP A 6 -50.17 64.96 -89.46
N GLU A 7 -51.29 65.18 -88.77
CA GLU A 7 -51.39 64.88 -87.32
C GLU A 7 -51.32 63.37 -87.06
N LYS A 8 -51.85 62.57 -88.00
CA LYS A 8 -51.82 61.11 -87.91
C LYS A 8 -50.41 60.55 -88.15
N GLU A 9 -49.62 61.15 -89.04
CA GLU A 9 -48.22 60.78 -89.27
C GLU A 9 -47.31 61.18 -88.09
N THR A 10 -47.50 62.37 -87.52
CA THR A 10 -46.72 62.82 -86.34
C THR A 10 -47.01 61.98 -85.10
N LEU A 11 -48.28 61.62 -84.85
CA LEU A 11 -48.64 60.66 -83.80
C LEU A 11 -48.04 59.27 -84.06
N GLN A 12 -48.06 58.78 -85.30
CA GLN A 12 -47.41 57.51 -85.63
C GLN A 12 -45.89 57.53 -85.44
N ALA A 13 -45.22 58.65 -85.76
CA ALA A 13 -43.79 58.83 -85.54
C ALA A 13 -43.46 58.84 -84.04
N LEU A 14 -44.25 59.56 -83.24
CA LEU A 14 -44.09 59.59 -81.78
C LEU A 14 -44.31 58.21 -81.15
N VAL A 15 -45.37 57.49 -81.56
CA VAL A 15 -45.65 56.12 -81.08
C VAL A 15 -44.52 55.17 -81.46
N ARG A 16 -43.96 55.26 -82.67
CA ARG A 16 -42.77 54.49 -83.07
C ARG A 16 -41.55 54.82 -82.22
N SER A 17 -41.32 56.10 -81.93
CA SER A 17 -40.22 56.54 -81.05
C SER A 17 -40.39 56.01 -79.62
N CYS A 18 -41.60 56.10 -79.05
CA CYS A 18 -41.90 55.54 -77.74
C CYS A 18 -41.74 54.02 -77.71
N LEU A 19 -42.17 53.31 -78.76
CA LEU A 19 -41.98 51.85 -78.87
C LEU A 19 -40.50 51.46 -78.96
N LEU A 20 -39.69 52.23 -79.69
CA LEU A 20 -38.24 52.03 -79.76
C LEU A 20 -37.58 52.28 -78.40
N GLU A 21 -37.97 53.34 -77.71
CA GLU A 21 -37.45 53.66 -76.37
C GLU A 21 -37.87 52.60 -75.34
N ILE A 22 -39.12 52.14 -75.36
CA ILE A 22 -39.60 51.04 -74.51
C ILE A 22 -38.83 49.75 -74.79
N ASN A 23 -38.58 49.42 -76.06
CA ASN A 23 -37.79 48.24 -76.42
C ASN A 23 -36.35 48.36 -75.94
N ARG A 24 -35.74 49.54 -76.10
CA ARG A 24 -34.39 49.82 -75.59
C ARG A 24 -34.33 49.67 -74.08
N LEU A 25 -35.25 50.30 -73.35
CA LEU A 25 -35.37 50.19 -71.90
C LEU A 25 -35.60 48.74 -71.44
N LYS A 26 -36.35 47.95 -72.22
CA LYS A 26 -36.57 46.53 -71.93
C LYS A 26 -35.30 45.70 -72.11
N THR A 27 -34.49 45.97 -73.14
CA THR A 27 -33.17 45.34 -73.29
C THR A 27 -32.20 45.76 -72.19
N ASP A 28 -32.18 47.05 -71.83
CA ASP A 28 -31.32 47.57 -70.77
C ASP A 28 -31.70 46.98 -69.40
N LEU A 29 -33.02 46.85 -69.13
CA LEU A 29 -33.54 46.18 -67.93
C LEU A 29 -33.14 44.70 -67.87
N ALA A 30 -33.28 43.96 -68.98
CA ALA A 30 -32.91 42.56 -69.04
C ALA A 30 -31.40 42.34 -68.85
N ALA A 31 -30.56 43.25 -69.37
CA ALA A 31 -29.12 43.24 -69.12
C ALA A 31 -28.80 43.50 -67.65
N ALA A 32 -29.42 44.52 -67.04
CA ALA A 32 -29.23 44.84 -65.63
C ALA A 32 -29.72 43.72 -64.69
N GLU A 33 -30.82 43.05 -65.02
CA GLU A 33 -31.32 41.89 -64.26
C GLU A 33 -30.35 40.70 -64.35
N LYS A 34 -29.77 40.46 -65.53
CA LYS A 34 -28.75 39.43 -65.71
C LYS A 34 -27.50 39.74 -64.87
N ASP A 35 -26.99 40.96 -64.93
CA ASP A 35 -25.82 41.38 -64.16
C ASP A 35 -26.08 41.28 -62.65
N ARG A 36 -27.30 41.62 -62.19
CA ARG A 36 -27.71 41.45 -60.80
C ARG A 36 -27.66 39.98 -60.36
N ILE A 37 -28.16 39.06 -61.19
CA ILE A 37 -28.14 37.61 -60.89
C ILE A 37 -26.70 37.09 -60.85
N ASP A 38 -25.86 37.50 -61.80
CA ASP A 38 -24.46 37.08 -61.85
C ASP A 38 -23.67 37.56 -60.61
N LEU A 39 -23.87 38.81 -60.20
CA LEU A 39 -23.28 39.36 -58.96
C LEU A 39 -23.80 38.64 -57.71
N GLN A 40 -25.08 38.29 -57.66
CA GLN A 40 -25.65 37.57 -56.53
C GLN A 40 -25.08 36.15 -56.42
N ASN A 41 -24.89 35.46 -57.54
CA ASN A 41 -24.23 34.15 -57.58
C ASN A 41 -22.76 34.23 -57.17
N GLN A 42 -22.04 35.29 -57.55
CA GLN A 42 -20.66 35.50 -57.16
C GLN A 42 -20.53 35.78 -55.65
N LYS A 43 -21.45 36.56 -55.08
CA LYS A 43 -21.52 36.81 -53.64
C LYS A 43 -21.72 35.51 -52.85
N ILE A 44 -22.66 34.65 -53.28
CA ILE A 44 -22.90 33.35 -52.65
C ILE A 44 -21.65 32.46 -52.69
N LYS A 45 -20.93 32.45 -53.82
CA LYS A 45 -19.65 31.71 -53.92
C LYS A 45 -18.60 32.23 -52.94
N LEU A 46 -18.42 33.54 -52.85
CA LEU A 46 -17.44 34.14 -51.92
C LEU A 46 -17.78 33.84 -50.46
N GLU A 47 -19.06 33.92 -50.07
CA GLU A 47 -19.51 33.56 -48.71
C GLU A 47 -19.27 32.05 -48.41
N HIS A 48 -19.48 31.18 -49.41
CA HIS A 48 -19.15 29.77 -49.28
C HIS A 48 -17.64 29.51 -49.17
N ASP A 49 -16.82 30.17 -49.98
CA ASP A 49 -15.36 30.02 -49.93
C ASP A 49 -14.80 30.51 -48.58
N GLU A 50 -15.31 31.62 -48.04
CA GLU A 50 -14.92 32.11 -46.71
C GLU A 50 -15.29 31.14 -45.59
N THR A 51 -16.49 30.54 -45.65
CA THR A 51 -16.91 29.54 -44.66
C THR A 51 -16.10 28.25 -44.76
N ILE A 52 -15.79 27.79 -45.98
CA ILE A 52 -14.91 26.63 -46.20
C ILE A 52 -13.51 26.89 -45.64
N ASN A 53 -12.89 28.03 -45.95
CA ASN A 53 -11.56 28.37 -45.44
C ASN A 53 -11.50 28.42 -43.91
N LYS A 54 -12.56 28.94 -43.27
CA LYS A 54 -12.66 28.97 -41.81
C LYS A 54 -12.76 27.55 -41.23
N LEU A 55 -13.60 26.70 -41.81
CA LEU A 55 -13.73 25.30 -41.40
C LEU A 55 -12.42 24.52 -41.61
N GLU A 56 -11.69 24.76 -42.69
CA GLU A 56 -10.37 24.15 -42.93
C GLU A 56 -9.34 24.60 -41.89
N SER A 57 -9.33 25.89 -41.54
CA SER A 57 -8.46 26.40 -40.47
C SER A 57 -8.80 25.79 -39.11
N ASP A 58 -10.09 25.67 -38.77
CA ASP A 58 -10.53 25.07 -37.52
C ASP A 58 -10.22 23.57 -37.48
N LEU A 59 -10.38 22.86 -38.61
CA LEU A 59 -10.02 21.45 -38.76
C LEU A 59 -8.53 21.24 -38.52
N ASN A 60 -7.67 22.02 -39.17
CA ASN A 60 -6.22 21.92 -39.03
C ASN A 60 -5.76 22.24 -37.60
N ASN A 61 -6.40 23.22 -36.95
CA ASN A 61 -6.15 23.49 -35.52
C ASN A 61 -6.53 22.29 -34.64
N LYS A 62 -7.68 21.65 -34.91
CA LYS A 62 -8.10 20.46 -34.18
C LYS A 62 -7.22 19.23 -34.45
N GLU A 63 -6.72 19.06 -35.67
CA GLU A 63 -5.74 18.01 -35.98
C GLU A 63 -4.43 18.22 -35.21
N ASN A 64 -3.95 19.46 -35.09
CA ASN A 64 -2.76 19.78 -34.31
C ASN A 64 -2.96 19.52 -32.81
N GLU A 65 -4.10 19.92 -32.24
CA GLU A 65 -4.46 19.59 -30.85
C GLU A 65 -4.49 18.07 -30.63
N LEU A 66 -5.13 17.33 -31.54
CA LEU A 66 -5.21 15.86 -31.47
C LEU A 66 -3.81 15.22 -31.54
N MET A 67 -2.91 15.75 -32.36
CA MET A 67 -1.54 15.26 -32.48
C MET A 67 -0.76 15.48 -31.18
N GLN A 68 -0.94 16.61 -30.51
CA GLN A 68 -0.34 16.87 -29.20
C GLN A 68 -0.89 15.91 -28.14
N TYR A 69 -2.20 15.72 -28.07
CA TYR A 69 -2.78 14.74 -27.15
C TYR A 69 -2.25 13.32 -27.40
N LYS A 70 -2.06 12.94 -28.66
CA LYS A 70 -1.48 11.64 -29.02
C LYS A 70 -0.03 11.49 -28.53
N LEU A 71 0.78 12.55 -28.64
CA LEU A 71 2.15 12.57 -28.12
C LEU A 71 2.17 12.46 -26.59
N ASP A 72 1.37 13.25 -25.88
CA ASP A 72 1.28 13.21 -24.42
C ASP A 72 0.85 11.83 -23.90
N VAL A 73 -0.11 11.20 -24.58
CA VAL A 73 -0.54 9.83 -24.23
C VAL A 73 0.58 8.83 -24.48
N GLN A 74 1.31 8.95 -25.60
CA GLN A 74 2.43 8.07 -25.91
C GLN A 74 3.57 8.20 -24.89
N GLU A 75 3.89 9.42 -24.46
CA GLU A 75 4.91 9.68 -23.44
C GLU A 75 4.52 9.03 -22.10
N LYS A 76 3.28 9.27 -21.64
CA LYS A 76 2.77 8.62 -20.42
C LYS A 76 2.74 7.10 -20.51
N MET A 77 2.45 6.54 -21.69
CA MET A 77 2.45 5.10 -21.91
C MET A 77 3.87 4.53 -21.81
N ASN A 78 4.87 5.23 -22.34
CA ASN A 78 6.27 4.85 -22.21
C ASN A 78 6.76 4.93 -20.75
N ASP A 79 6.39 5.97 -20.02
CA ASP A 79 6.73 6.12 -18.59
C ASP A 79 6.12 4.98 -17.76
N LEU A 80 4.84 4.67 -17.99
CA LEU A 80 4.17 3.54 -17.34
C LEU A 80 4.86 2.20 -17.67
N GLN A 81 5.28 2.02 -18.92
CA GLN A 81 6.02 0.82 -19.35
C GLN A 81 7.35 0.70 -18.60
N SER A 82 8.09 1.81 -18.41
CA SER A 82 9.32 1.83 -17.63
C SER A 82 9.08 1.44 -16.17
N VAL A 83 8.07 2.04 -15.53
CA VAL A 83 7.72 1.74 -14.14
C VAL A 83 7.32 0.28 -13.95
N ILE A 84 6.57 -0.30 -14.90
CA ILE A 84 6.19 -1.71 -14.88
C ILE A 84 7.43 -2.61 -14.97
N ASN A 85 8.39 -2.27 -15.84
CA ASN A 85 9.63 -3.04 -15.96
C ASN A 85 10.44 -3.00 -14.66
N ASP A 86 10.63 -1.82 -14.07
CA ASP A 86 11.34 -1.66 -12.79
C ASP A 86 10.66 -2.47 -11.67
N LYS A 87 9.32 -2.45 -11.64
CA LYS A 87 8.55 -3.23 -10.65
C LYS A 87 8.64 -4.73 -10.88
N ASN A 88 8.71 -5.19 -12.13
CA ASN A 88 8.92 -6.60 -12.45
C ASN A 88 10.32 -7.06 -12.03
N GLU A 89 11.36 -6.24 -12.20
CA GLU A 89 12.70 -6.54 -11.69
C GLU A 89 12.72 -6.62 -10.16
N GLU A 90 12.09 -5.65 -9.47
CA GLU A 90 11.95 -5.69 -8.01
C GLU A 90 11.22 -6.95 -7.52
N LEU A 91 10.15 -7.35 -8.22
CA LEU A 91 9.39 -8.56 -7.93
C LEU A 91 10.25 -9.81 -8.11
N ASN A 92 11.02 -9.90 -9.19
CA ASN A 92 11.92 -11.03 -9.45
C ASN A 92 12.98 -11.18 -8.36
N VAL A 93 13.57 -10.07 -7.90
CA VAL A 93 14.51 -10.08 -6.77
C VAL A 93 13.84 -10.56 -5.49
N LYS A 94 12.64 -10.07 -5.18
CA LYS A 94 11.88 -10.52 -4.00
C LYS A 94 11.54 -12.00 -4.07
N ASN A 95 11.09 -12.50 -5.22
CA ASN A 95 10.78 -13.91 -5.41
C ASN A 95 12.02 -14.79 -5.20
N LYS A 96 13.19 -14.37 -5.68
CA LYS A 96 14.45 -15.08 -5.42
C LYS A 96 14.76 -15.15 -3.93
N ILE A 97 14.64 -14.04 -3.21
CA ILE A 97 14.86 -13.99 -1.75
C ILE A 97 13.86 -14.90 -1.00
N ILE A 98 12.60 -14.94 -1.43
CA ILE A 98 11.58 -15.82 -0.85
C ILE A 98 12.00 -17.28 -1.03
N ILE A 99 12.39 -17.70 -2.23
CA ILE A 99 12.84 -19.07 -2.51
C ILE A 99 14.07 -19.43 -1.65
N ASP A 100 15.03 -18.52 -1.54
CA ASP A 100 16.24 -18.75 -0.72
C ASP A 100 15.87 -18.91 0.77
N ASN A 101 14.91 -18.12 1.27
CA ASN A 101 14.40 -18.23 2.63
C ASN A 101 13.59 -19.51 2.86
N GLU A 102 12.75 -19.92 1.92
CA GLU A 102 11.98 -21.18 1.99
C GLU A 102 12.92 -22.38 2.10
N ASN A 103 14.00 -22.40 1.31
CA ASN A 103 15.03 -23.43 1.39
C ASN A 103 15.73 -23.42 2.77
N LEU A 104 16.02 -22.23 3.32
CA LEU A 104 16.64 -22.09 4.63
C LEU A 104 15.72 -22.60 5.75
N ILE A 105 14.43 -22.28 5.68
CA ILE A 105 13.39 -22.75 6.61
C ILE A 105 13.28 -24.27 6.53
N SER A 106 13.23 -24.84 5.32
CA SER A 106 13.16 -26.29 5.13
C SER A 106 14.35 -27.01 5.77
N ASN A 107 15.56 -26.47 5.62
CA ASN A 107 16.76 -27.00 6.28
C ASN A 107 16.68 -26.88 7.81
N GLN A 108 16.12 -25.79 8.33
CA GLN A 108 15.92 -25.60 9.77
C GLN A 108 14.88 -26.57 10.32
N ASP A 109 13.78 -26.82 9.62
CA ASP A 109 12.75 -27.79 10.00
C ASP A 109 13.32 -29.21 10.11
N GLU A 110 14.22 -29.59 9.20
CA GLU A 110 14.91 -30.88 9.27
C GLU A 110 15.80 -30.98 10.51
N LYS A 111 16.53 -29.91 10.85
CA LYS A 111 17.34 -29.85 12.08
C LYS A 111 16.47 -29.91 13.35
N ILE A 112 15.29 -29.29 13.32
CA ILE A 112 14.32 -29.36 14.43
C ILE A 112 13.82 -30.79 14.60
N ARG A 113 13.53 -31.53 13.52
CA ARG A 113 13.14 -32.95 13.61
C ARG A 113 14.24 -33.78 14.25
N GLN A 114 15.49 -33.61 13.83
CA GLN A 114 16.64 -34.32 14.41
C GLN A 114 16.78 -34.04 15.91
N LEU A 115 16.59 -32.79 16.34
CA LEU A 115 16.58 -32.42 17.76
C LEU A 115 15.40 -33.04 18.53
N SER A 116 14.22 -33.10 17.91
CA SER A 116 13.05 -33.75 18.51
C SER A 116 13.27 -35.24 18.71
N ASP A 117 13.89 -35.93 17.75
CA ASP A 117 14.24 -37.34 17.87
C ASP A 117 15.27 -37.56 18.99
N PHE A 118 16.24 -36.65 19.10
CA PHE A 118 17.20 -36.66 20.21
C PHE A 118 16.53 -36.46 21.58
N ASP A 119 15.57 -35.53 21.70
CA ASP A 119 14.81 -35.32 22.93
C ASP A 119 13.98 -36.55 23.32
N ASN A 120 13.38 -37.24 22.34
CA ASN A 120 12.68 -38.51 22.56
C ASN A 120 13.62 -39.62 23.07
N ASN A 121 14.85 -39.67 22.54
CA ASN A 121 15.87 -40.59 23.02
C ASN A 121 16.29 -40.28 24.47
N ILE A 122 16.49 -39.00 24.81
CA ILE A 122 16.79 -38.59 26.19
C ILE A 122 15.66 -38.98 27.14
N LYS A 123 14.38 -38.78 26.76
CA LYS A 123 13.24 -39.19 27.56
C LYS A 123 13.23 -40.70 27.81
N SER A 124 13.52 -41.50 26.79
CA SER A 124 13.60 -42.96 26.92
C SER A 124 14.71 -43.39 27.89
N ILE A 125 15.90 -42.78 27.80
CA ILE A 125 17.00 -43.03 28.72
C ILE A 125 16.63 -42.64 30.15
N ARG A 126 15.95 -41.50 30.33
CA ARG A 126 15.53 -41.02 31.65
C ARG A 126 14.55 -41.99 32.33
N LEU A 127 13.56 -42.49 31.59
CA LEU A 127 12.60 -43.48 32.09
C LEU A 127 13.32 -44.76 32.53
N ALA A 128 14.28 -45.25 31.74
CA ALA A 128 15.05 -46.44 32.10
C ALA A 128 15.86 -46.24 33.40
N ILE A 129 16.51 -45.08 33.57
CA ILE A 129 17.24 -44.75 34.80
C ILE A 129 16.29 -44.68 36.01
N GLU A 130 15.08 -44.14 35.82
CA GLU A 130 14.10 -44.00 36.90
C GLU A 130 13.55 -45.37 37.36
N ASP A 131 13.33 -46.30 36.42
CA ASP A 131 12.99 -47.69 36.72
C ASP A 131 14.12 -48.39 37.51
N ASP A 132 15.38 -48.22 37.09
CA ASP A 132 16.54 -48.78 37.79
C ASP A 132 16.65 -48.25 39.24
N ILE A 133 16.46 -46.95 39.45
CA ILE A 133 16.47 -46.33 40.78
C ILE A 133 15.38 -46.91 41.68
N ASN A 134 14.16 -47.08 41.15
CA ASN A 134 13.04 -47.64 41.91
C ASN A 134 13.30 -49.10 42.30
N SER A 135 13.91 -49.89 41.40
CA SER A 135 14.31 -51.27 41.67
C SER A 135 15.34 -51.35 42.82
N ILE A 136 16.37 -50.49 42.77
CA ILE A 136 17.39 -50.40 43.82
C ILE A 136 16.77 -50.02 45.16
N LYS A 137 15.86 -49.03 45.17
CA LYS A 137 15.20 -48.56 46.40
C LYS A 137 14.40 -49.67 47.08
N THR A 138 13.63 -50.42 46.30
CA THR A 138 12.82 -51.56 46.80
C THR A 138 13.73 -52.61 47.44
N SER A 139 14.84 -52.94 46.76
CA SER A 139 15.82 -53.90 47.26
C SER A 139 16.47 -53.46 48.59
N LEU A 140 16.68 -52.15 48.78
CA LEU A 140 17.23 -51.60 50.02
C LEU A 140 16.22 -51.59 51.17
N GLU A 141 14.95 -51.31 50.89
CA GLU A 141 13.87 -51.35 51.89
C GLU A 141 13.68 -52.76 52.46
N ASP A 142 13.74 -53.80 51.62
CA ASP A 142 13.68 -55.21 52.04
C ASP A 142 14.84 -55.58 53.00
N VAL A 143 16.06 -55.12 52.68
CA VAL A 143 17.25 -55.37 53.52
C VAL A 143 17.10 -54.70 54.88
N LEU A 144 16.61 -53.45 54.92
CA LEU A 144 16.42 -52.70 56.16
C LEU A 144 15.33 -53.28 57.06
N GLU A 145 14.28 -53.87 56.48
CA GLU A 145 13.24 -54.55 57.25
C GLU A 145 13.76 -55.83 57.92
N GLY A 146 14.68 -56.55 57.26
CA GLY A 146 15.38 -57.70 57.83
C GLY A 146 16.17 -57.36 59.11
N PHE A 147 16.77 -56.17 59.16
CA PHE A 147 17.53 -55.73 60.34
C PHE A 147 16.68 -55.26 61.52
N ARG A 148 15.40 -54.92 61.31
CA ARG A 148 14.52 -54.40 62.38
C ARG A 148 13.87 -55.48 63.26
N LYS A 149 13.96 -56.77 62.90
CA LYS A 149 13.19 -57.86 63.53
C LYS A 149 13.90 -58.64 64.65
N ASP A 150 15.17 -58.38 64.96
CA ASP A 150 15.90 -59.19 65.96
C ASP A 150 16.23 -58.43 67.26
N GLU A 151 15.58 -58.82 68.37
CA GLU A 151 15.86 -58.37 69.75
C GLU A 151 16.41 -59.54 70.61
N SER A 152 17.49 -59.25 71.36
CA SER A 152 18.14 -60.04 72.44
C SER A 152 18.87 -61.36 72.08
N LEU A 153 20.17 -61.42 72.42
CA LEU A 153 21.11 -62.54 72.21
C LEU A 153 21.54 -63.16 73.55
N ASN A 154 21.11 -64.41 73.80
CA ASN A 154 21.73 -65.32 74.79
C ASN A 154 22.92 -66.06 74.16
N ASP A 155 23.80 -66.61 74.99
CA ASP A 155 25.09 -67.23 74.60
C ASP A 155 25.00 -68.36 73.56
N GLU A 156 23.84 -68.97 73.34
CA GLU A 156 23.63 -69.95 72.27
C GLU A 156 23.59 -69.29 70.88
N LYS A 157 23.01 -68.10 70.78
CA LYS A 157 23.06 -67.31 69.55
C LYS A 157 24.43 -66.67 69.32
N ILE A 158 25.31 -66.59 70.33
CA ILE A 158 26.70 -66.17 70.11
C ILE A 158 27.46 -67.25 69.34
N HIS A 159 27.22 -68.53 69.62
CA HIS A 159 27.80 -69.61 68.82
C HIS A 159 27.21 -69.67 67.41
N GLU A 160 25.91 -69.47 67.24
CA GLU A 160 25.29 -69.36 65.91
C GLU A 160 25.80 -68.13 65.15
N LYS A 161 26.00 -66.99 65.82
CA LYS A 161 26.63 -65.80 65.22
C LYS A 161 28.10 -66.04 64.86
N ILE A 162 28.84 -66.85 65.63
CA ILE A 162 30.21 -67.25 65.30
C ILE A 162 30.22 -68.15 64.04
N ASP A 163 29.27 -69.07 63.91
CA ASP A 163 29.14 -69.90 62.71
C ASP A 163 28.73 -69.08 61.49
N ILE A 164 27.81 -68.12 61.65
CA ILE A 164 27.45 -67.16 60.60
C ILE A 164 28.64 -66.25 60.26
N ILE A 165 29.45 -65.83 61.24
CA ILE A 165 30.67 -65.05 60.99
C ILE A 165 31.66 -65.87 60.18
N ASN A 166 31.84 -67.15 60.48
CA ASN A 166 32.73 -68.03 59.71
C ASN A 166 32.21 -68.24 58.28
N GLU A 167 30.90 -68.40 58.10
CA GLU A 167 30.27 -68.52 56.78
C GLU A 167 30.38 -67.20 55.98
N LYS A 168 30.19 -66.05 56.65
CA LYS A 168 30.42 -64.73 56.06
C LYS A 168 31.90 -64.49 55.75
N ASP A 169 32.84 -65.02 56.53
CA ASP A 169 34.27 -64.93 56.24
C ASP A 169 34.64 -65.73 54.98
N ASP A 170 34.01 -66.88 54.77
CA ASP A 170 34.19 -67.66 53.54
C ASP A 170 33.50 -66.99 52.33
N GLU A 171 32.36 -66.34 52.53
CA GLU A 171 31.70 -65.51 51.52
C GLU A 171 32.54 -64.27 51.17
N ILE A 172 33.18 -63.64 52.15
CA ILE A 172 34.13 -62.52 51.96
C ILE A 172 35.38 -62.99 51.20
N LYS A 173 35.88 -64.21 51.44
CA LYS A 173 36.98 -64.79 50.65
C LYS A 173 36.56 -65.02 49.20
N SER A 174 35.34 -65.51 48.98
CA SER A 174 34.77 -65.69 47.63
C SER A 174 34.58 -64.35 46.91
N LEU A 175 34.03 -63.34 47.60
CA LEU A 175 33.89 -61.98 47.07
C LEU A 175 35.25 -61.32 46.82
N SER A 176 36.24 -61.52 47.68
CA SER A 176 37.60 -61.04 47.44
C SER A 176 38.21 -61.65 46.18
N LYS A 177 37.97 -62.95 45.95
CA LYS A 177 38.38 -63.63 44.72
C LYS A 177 37.68 -63.05 43.49
N ASN A 178 36.38 -62.77 43.57
CA ASN A 178 35.63 -62.12 42.50
C ASN A 178 36.09 -60.68 42.25
N ILE A 179 36.43 -59.93 43.30
CA ILE A 179 37.01 -58.58 43.18
C ILE A 179 38.35 -58.65 42.45
N ASP A 180 39.18 -59.65 42.73
CA ASP A 180 40.44 -59.82 42.03
C ASP A 180 40.24 -60.23 40.56
N GLU A 181 39.23 -61.04 40.25
CA GLU A 181 38.80 -61.31 38.87
C GLU A 181 38.28 -60.05 38.16
N TYR A 182 37.48 -59.22 38.83
CA TYR A 182 37.04 -57.93 38.28
C TYR A 182 38.18 -56.94 38.11
N LYS A 183 39.19 -56.93 38.98
CA LYS A 183 40.41 -56.14 38.75
C LYS A 183 41.14 -56.60 37.50
N ILE A 184 41.25 -57.91 37.26
CA ILE A 184 41.84 -58.45 36.04
C ILE A 184 41.03 -58.01 34.80
N GLN A 185 39.69 -58.03 34.88
CA GLN A 185 38.83 -57.55 33.80
C GLN A 185 38.94 -56.04 33.58
N ILE A 186 39.02 -55.23 34.64
CA ILE A 186 39.24 -53.78 34.57
C ILE A 186 40.59 -53.48 33.94
N ILE A 187 41.65 -54.25 34.27
CA ILE A 187 42.96 -54.12 33.61
C ILE A 187 42.84 -54.46 32.11
N GLY A 188 42.08 -55.50 31.75
CA GLY A 188 41.79 -55.84 30.36
C GLY A 188 41.03 -54.76 29.60
N LEU A 189 39.96 -54.20 30.19
CA LEU A 189 39.19 -53.10 29.64
C LEU A 189 40.01 -51.81 29.54
N LYS A 190 40.88 -51.55 30.53
CA LYS A 190 41.78 -50.40 30.51
C LYS A 190 42.78 -50.51 29.37
N ASN A 191 43.36 -51.69 29.15
CA ASN A 191 44.23 -51.93 27.99
C ASN A 191 43.47 -51.82 26.66
N GLN A 192 42.18 -52.19 26.61
CA GLN A 192 41.33 -51.97 25.43
C GLN A 192 40.96 -50.49 25.21
N ILE A 193 40.88 -49.68 26.27
CA ILE A 193 40.68 -48.23 26.18
C ILE A 193 41.97 -47.56 25.69
N GLU A 194 43.14 -47.99 26.17
CA GLU A 194 44.44 -47.50 25.71
C GLU A 194 44.78 -47.92 24.27
N SER A 195 44.15 -48.98 23.74
CA SER A 195 44.35 -49.45 22.36
C SER A 195 43.27 -48.98 21.36
N LYS A 196 42.34 -48.09 21.71
CA LYS A 196 41.32 -47.61 20.77
C LYS A 196 41.90 -46.55 19.83
N ASP A 197 42.25 -46.99 18.62
CA ASP A 197 42.64 -46.18 17.46
C ASP A 197 41.72 -44.97 17.19
N SER A 198 40.45 -45.03 17.61
CA SER A 198 39.50 -43.91 17.49
C SER A 198 39.91 -42.64 18.23
N TYR A 199 40.67 -42.70 19.34
CA TYR A 199 41.13 -41.47 20.02
C TYR A 199 42.24 -40.77 19.22
N ILE A 200 43.08 -41.55 18.53
CA ILE A 200 44.13 -41.01 17.66
C ILE A 200 43.48 -40.42 16.40
N GLU A 201 42.50 -41.10 15.80
CA GLU A 201 41.73 -40.58 14.66
C GLU A 201 40.96 -39.30 15.01
N LEU A 202 40.28 -39.25 16.15
CA LEU A 202 39.59 -38.04 16.62
C LEU A 202 40.56 -36.88 16.87
N LYS A 203 41.77 -37.17 17.35
CA LYS A 203 42.81 -36.16 17.58
C LYS A 203 43.35 -35.61 16.25
N ASP A 204 43.52 -36.46 15.25
CA ASP A 204 43.95 -36.05 13.91
C ASP A 204 42.86 -35.27 13.17
N GLU A 205 41.59 -35.68 13.30
CA GLU A 205 40.44 -34.89 12.79
C GLU A 205 40.32 -33.53 13.47
N LEU A 206 40.55 -33.46 14.79
CA LEU A 206 40.57 -32.19 15.52
C LEU A 206 41.71 -31.27 15.05
N SER A 207 42.87 -31.83 14.71
CA SER A 207 43.98 -31.06 14.15
C SER A 207 43.66 -30.52 12.76
N ASN A 208 43.01 -31.32 11.91
CA ASN A 208 42.63 -30.91 10.55
C ASN A 208 41.51 -29.85 10.55
N THR A 209 40.54 -29.98 11.46
CA THR A 209 39.46 -28.98 11.61
C THR A 209 40.01 -27.65 12.12
N LYS A 210 40.99 -27.68 13.02
CA LYS A 210 41.67 -26.46 13.49
C LYS A 210 42.39 -25.72 12.36
N HIS A 211 43.15 -26.42 11.52
CA HIS A 211 43.84 -25.80 10.38
C HIS A 211 42.86 -25.18 9.37
N ARG A 212 41.72 -25.83 9.11
CA ARG A 212 40.67 -25.26 8.25
C ARG A 212 40.01 -24.03 8.85
N LEU A 213 39.98 -23.90 10.18
CA LEU A 213 39.46 -22.72 10.87
C LEU A 213 40.40 -21.53 10.69
N GLU A 214 41.71 -21.75 10.85
CA GLU A 214 42.75 -20.73 10.63
C GLU A 214 42.72 -20.22 9.17
N GLU A 215 42.61 -21.11 8.18
CA GLU A 215 42.48 -20.70 6.77
C GLU A 215 41.24 -19.83 6.52
N LYS A 216 40.12 -20.13 7.20
CA LYS A 216 38.88 -19.34 7.07
C LYS A 216 38.98 -18.01 7.80
N GLU A 217 39.71 -17.92 8.89
CA GLU A 217 40.00 -16.64 9.56
C GLU A 217 40.87 -15.74 8.67
N ASP A 218 41.89 -16.29 8.02
CA ASP A 218 42.71 -15.52 7.06
C ASP A 218 41.87 -15.01 5.89
N GLU A 219 40.96 -15.83 5.35
CA GLU A 219 40.05 -15.44 4.28
C GLU A 219 39.06 -14.34 4.71
N ILE A 220 38.55 -14.41 5.95
CA ILE A 220 37.72 -13.33 6.55
C ILE A 220 38.51 -12.03 6.70
N THR A 221 39.81 -12.13 7.00
CA THR A 221 40.67 -10.96 7.20
C THR A 221 40.90 -10.23 5.88
N VAL A 222 41.14 -10.96 4.79
CA VAL A 222 41.24 -10.40 3.44
C VAL A 222 39.92 -9.77 2.98
N LEU A 223 38.78 -10.43 3.23
CA LEU A 223 37.46 -9.88 2.87
C LEU A 223 37.10 -8.59 3.64
N LYS A 224 37.64 -8.40 4.84
CA LYS A 224 37.51 -7.15 5.59
C LYS A 224 38.34 -6.02 4.99
N GLU A 225 39.47 -6.33 4.38
CA GLU A 225 40.33 -5.35 3.71
C GLU A 225 39.78 -4.94 2.33
N ASP A 226 39.10 -5.84 1.63
CA ASP A 226 38.41 -5.57 0.35
C ASP A 226 37.03 -4.90 0.50
N SER A 227 36.52 -4.75 1.74
CA SER A 227 35.25 -4.09 2.01
C SER A 227 35.41 -2.56 2.06
N ILE A 228 34.42 -1.83 1.54
CA ILE A 228 34.42 -0.36 1.47
C ILE A 228 34.69 0.23 2.87
N PRO A 229 35.72 1.09 3.03
CA PRO A 229 36.02 1.73 4.30
C PRO A 229 34.80 2.45 4.86
N LYS A 230 34.58 2.35 6.18
CA LYS A 230 33.43 2.97 6.86
C LYS A 230 33.31 4.49 6.59
N SER A 231 34.44 5.17 6.34
CA SER A 231 34.48 6.58 5.94
C SER A 231 33.75 6.88 4.63
N ASP A 232 33.81 5.96 3.68
CA ASP A 232 33.25 6.15 2.34
C ASP A 232 31.75 5.84 2.36
N TYR A 233 31.33 4.88 3.19
CA TYR A 233 29.91 4.65 3.51
C TYR A 233 29.28 5.87 4.19
N ASP A 234 29.96 6.44 5.20
CA ASP A 234 29.46 7.61 5.92
C ASP A 234 29.38 8.85 5.01
N SER A 235 30.34 9.02 4.08
CA SER A 235 30.30 10.07 3.06
C SER A 235 29.14 9.90 2.07
N LEU A 236 28.90 8.67 1.60
CA LEU A 236 27.80 8.37 0.71
C LEU A 236 26.44 8.55 1.39
N TYR A 237 26.34 8.20 2.67
CA TYR A 237 25.14 8.42 3.48
C TYR A 237 24.85 9.91 3.71
N ALA A 238 25.89 10.72 3.92
CA ALA A 238 25.74 12.18 4.01
C ALA A 238 25.20 12.77 2.69
N GLN A 239 25.76 12.35 1.55
CA GLN A 239 25.28 12.78 0.22
C GLN A 239 23.82 12.34 -0.02
N PHE A 240 23.47 11.11 0.37
CA PHE A 240 22.10 10.63 0.28
C PHE A 240 21.12 11.47 1.13
N THR A 241 21.55 11.87 2.32
CA THR A 241 20.75 12.70 3.23
C THR A 241 20.53 14.10 2.66
N GLU A 242 21.55 14.68 2.04
CA GLU A 242 21.46 15.97 1.34
C GLU A 242 20.52 15.89 0.13
N LEU A 243 20.65 14.84 -0.69
CA LEU A 243 19.77 14.61 -1.83
C LEU A 243 18.30 14.46 -1.41
N LYS A 244 18.05 13.76 -0.29
CA LYS A 244 16.72 13.60 0.29
C LYS A 244 16.13 14.94 0.71
N GLY A 245 16.94 15.84 1.28
CA GLY A 245 16.51 17.21 1.59
C GLY A 245 16.14 18.02 0.34
N VAL A 246 16.91 17.90 -0.74
CA VAL A 246 16.62 18.54 -2.03
C VAL A 246 15.31 18.02 -2.64
N ILE A 247 15.07 16.71 -2.59
CA ILE A 247 13.83 16.09 -3.07
C ILE A 247 12.62 16.64 -2.29
N GLN A 248 12.71 16.69 -0.96
CA GLN A 248 11.63 17.25 -0.13
C GLN A 248 11.32 18.72 -0.46
N SER A 249 12.35 19.53 -0.71
CA SER A 249 12.16 20.92 -1.15
C SER A 249 11.50 21.01 -2.52
N LYS A 250 11.86 20.15 -3.48
CA LYS A 250 11.24 20.12 -4.80
C LYS A 250 9.78 19.66 -4.75
N ASP A 251 9.47 18.67 -3.91
CA ASP A 251 8.10 18.20 -3.69
C ASP A 251 7.20 19.29 -3.09
N GLN A 252 7.77 20.16 -2.24
CA GLN A 252 7.05 21.32 -1.71
C GLN A 252 6.73 22.32 -2.84
N SER A 253 7.70 22.65 -3.69
CA SER A 253 7.46 23.53 -4.85
C SER A 253 6.45 22.95 -5.84
N ILE A 254 6.44 21.62 -6.05
CA ILE A 254 5.44 20.97 -6.91
C ILE A 254 4.03 21.14 -6.33
N ARG A 255 3.85 20.99 -5.01
CA ARG A 255 2.55 21.21 -4.36
C ARG A 255 2.05 22.64 -4.52
N GLU A 256 2.92 23.62 -4.36
CA GLU A 256 2.59 25.04 -4.54
C GLU A 256 2.17 25.36 -5.99
N LEU A 257 2.83 24.74 -6.97
CA LEU A 257 2.45 24.85 -8.38
C LEU A 257 1.10 24.17 -8.67
N GLN A 258 0.81 23.02 -8.05
CA GLN A 258 -0.48 22.35 -8.18
C GLN A 258 -1.63 23.20 -7.61
N GLU A 259 -1.39 23.86 -6.47
CA GLU A 259 -2.35 24.79 -5.87
C GLU A 259 -2.60 26.00 -6.79
N SER A 260 -1.53 26.60 -7.32
CA SER A 260 -1.63 27.70 -8.29
C SER A 260 -2.40 27.30 -9.56
N ASN A 261 -2.22 26.07 -10.06
CA ASN A 261 -2.97 25.55 -11.20
C ASN A 261 -4.46 25.35 -10.90
N LYS A 262 -4.81 24.98 -9.66
CA LYS A 262 -6.20 24.88 -9.23
C LYS A 262 -6.86 26.26 -9.21
N GLU A 263 -6.15 27.28 -8.72
CA GLU A 263 -6.62 28.66 -8.77
C GLU A 263 -6.82 29.14 -10.22
N LEU A 264 -5.88 28.84 -11.12
CA LEU A 264 -6.00 29.18 -12.54
C LEU A 264 -7.23 28.52 -13.20
N SER A 265 -7.53 27.27 -12.83
CA SER A 265 -8.73 26.56 -13.31
C SER A 265 -10.02 27.24 -12.84
N ASN A 266 -10.06 27.69 -11.58
CA ASN A 266 -11.20 28.45 -11.05
C ASN A 266 -11.39 29.77 -11.81
N VAL A 267 -10.31 30.54 -12.01
CA VAL A 267 -10.36 31.79 -12.78
C VAL A 267 -10.82 31.55 -14.21
N LYS A 268 -10.39 30.45 -14.84
CA LYS A 268 -10.85 30.08 -16.19
C LYS A 268 -12.35 29.79 -16.22
N ASN A 269 -12.87 29.07 -15.24
CA ASN A 269 -14.32 28.80 -15.13
C ASN A 269 -15.12 30.09 -14.91
N GLU A 270 -14.62 31.02 -14.10
CA GLU A 270 -15.24 32.34 -13.91
C GLU A 270 -15.22 33.17 -15.21
N LEU A 271 -14.13 33.12 -15.97
CA LEU A 271 -14.01 33.79 -17.26
C LEU A 271 -15.02 33.23 -18.27
N ASP A 272 -15.17 31.91 -18.33
CA ASP A 272 -16.11 31.26 -19.25
C ASP A 272 -17.57 31.56 -18.86
N HIS A 273 -17.88 31.60 -17.56
CA HIS A 273 -19.18 32.09 -17.08
C HIS A 273 -19.43 33.55 -17.50
N THR A 274 -18.42 34.42 -17.35
CA THR A 274 -18.52 35.82 -17.74
C THR A 274 -18.73 35.99 -19.24
N LYS A 275 -18.04 35.20 -20.07
CA LYS A 275 -18.26 35.17 -21.52
C LYS A 275 -19.67 34.74 -21.88
N GLN A 276 -20.21 33.72 -21.21
CA GLN A 276 -21.58 33.28 -21.41
C GLN A 276 -22.59 34.39 -21.08
N VAL A 277 -22.41 35.06 -19.93
CA VAL A 277 -23.25 36.20 -19.52
C VAL A 277 -23.16 37.35 -20.53
N LEU A 278 -21.95 37.65 -21.03
CA LEU A 278 -21.75 38.65 -22.09
C LEU A 278 -22.46 38.26 -23.39
N SER A 279 -22.42 36.98 -23.78
CA SER A 279 -23.14 36.50 -24.97
C SER A 279 -24.65 36.66 -24.83
N VAL A 280 -25.20 36.35 -23.65
CA VAL A 280 -26.63 36.56 -23.36
C VAL A 280 -26.98 38.04 -23.42
N LYS A 281 -26.19 38.91 -22.76
CA LYS A 281 -26.41 40.37 -22.82
C LYS A 281 -26.27 40.94 -24.23
N THR A 282 -25.36 40.40 -25.03
CA THR A 282 -25.19 40.82 -26.43
C THR A 282 -26.45 40.47 -27.22
N HIS A 283 -26.98 39.25 -27.06
CA HIS A 283 -28.22 38.84 -27.71
C HIS A 283 -29.43 39.66 -27.22
N GLU A 284 -29.52 39.95 -25.92
CA GLU A 284 -30.54 40.86 -25.37
C GLU A 284 -30.46 42.26 -25.99
N LEU A 285 -29.25 42.81 -26.14
CA LEU A 285 -29.02 44.09 -26.81
C LEU A 285 -29.40 44.05 -28.28
N ASP A 286 -29.03 43.00 -29.01
CA ASP A 286 -29.42 42.83 -30.41
C ASP A 286 -30.93 42.77 -30.56
N THR A 287 -31.60 42.00 -29.70
CA THR A 287 -33.07 41.91 -29.65
C THR A 287 -33.71 43.27 -29.32
N LEU A 288 -33.14 44.02 -28.38
CA LEU A 288 -33.61 45.36 -28.04
C LEU A 288 -33.40 46.35 -29.20
N ASN A 289 -32.28 46.23 -29.91
CA ASN A 289 -31.94 47.06 -31.05
C ASN A 289 -32.85 46.77 -32.25
N GLU A 290 -33.16 45.50 -32.52
CA GLU A 290 -34.15 45.10 -33.51
C GLU A 290 -35.54 45.65 -33.17
N ASN A 291 -35.94 45.60 -31.90
CA ASN A 291 -37.21 46.17 -31.42
C ASN A 291 -37.25 47.72 -31.48
N LEU A 292 -36.11 48.39 -31.28
CA LEU A 292 -35.99 49.84 -31.46
C LEU A 292 -36.08 50.25 -32.92
N VAL A 293 -35.50 49.47 -33.83
CA VAL A 293 -35.52 49.73 -35.29
C VAL A 293 -36.89 49.40 -35.90
N SER A 294 -37.64 48.45 -35.33
CA SER A 294 -38.99 48.06 -35.76
C SER A 294 -40.12 48.82 -35.05
N SER A 295 -39.80 49.67 -34.08
CA SER A 295 -40.78 50.58 -33.46
C SER A 295 -41.24 51.60 -34.50
N GLU A 296 -42.55 51.67 -34.70
CA GLU A 296 -43.20 52.55 -35.67
C GLU A 296 -42.83 54.03 -35.42
N ASP A 297 -42.61 54.39 -34.16
CA ASP A 297 -42.12 55.72 -33.76
C ASP A 297 -40.70 56.02 -34.27
N HIS A 298 -39.81 55.02 -34.35
CA HIS A 298 -38.43 55.21 -34.84
C HIS A 298 -38.39 55.33 -36.37
N ILE A 299 -39.24 54.59 -37.08
CA ILE A 299 -39.43 54.73 -38.53
C ILE A 299 -40.01 56.13 -38.83
N ASP A 300 -40.97 56.59 -38.04
CA ASP A 300 -41.61 57.89 -38.19
C ASP A 300 -40.64 59.05 -37.84
N LEU A 301 -39.80 58.89 -36.81
CA LEU A 301 -38.71 59.81 -36.49
C LEU A 301 -37.63 59.83 -37.57
N LYS A 302 -37.27 58.69 -38.16
CA LYS A 302 -36.30 58.62 -39.25
C LYS A 302 -36.83 59.30 -40.52
N ASN A 303 -38.10 59.10 -40.86
CA ASN A 303 -38.75 59.84 -41.95
C ASN A 303 -38.79 61.35 -41.68
N LYS A 304 -39.07 61.77 -40.43
CA LYS A 304 -38.99 63.18 -40.03
C LYS A 304 -37.57 63.73 -40.11
N LEU A 305 -36.55 62.94 -39.74
CA LEU A 305 -35.13 63.31 -39.82
C LEU A 305 -34.65 63.41 -41.26
N ASP A 306 -35.04 62.49 -42.13
CA ASP A 306 -34.71 62.52 -43.56
C ASP A 306 -35.37 63.72 -44.25
N ASN A 307 -36.61 64.05 -43.88
CA ASN A 307 -37.26 65.30 -44.31
C ASN A 307 -36.54 66.54 -43.79
N ALA A 308 -36.11 66.54 -42.52
CA ALA A 308 -35.32 67.63 -41.95
C ALA A 308 -33.94 67.77 -42.61
N ASN A 309 -33.28 66.67 -42.96
CA ASN A 309 -31.98 66.66 -43.66
C ASN A 309 -32.11 67.12 -45.12
N ASN A 310 -33.20 66.78 -45.79
CA ASN A 310 -33.51 67.31 -47.11
C ASN A 310 -33.78 68.84 -47.05
N LEU A 311 -34.45 69.30 -46.00
CA LEU A 311 -34.66 70.73 -45.74
C LEU A 311 -33.35 71.43 -45.34
N LEU A 312 -32.50 70.79 -44.56
CA LEU A 312 -31.18 71.31 -44.18
C LEU A 312 -30.27 71.40 -45.40
N SER A 313 -30.29 70.40 -46.28
CA SER A 313 -29.54 70.42 -47.54
C SER A 313 -30.04 71.51 -48.50
N SER A 314 -31.33 71.83 -48.49
CA SER A 314 -31.86 72.97 -49.26
C SER A 314 -31.45 74.30 -48.63
N LYS A 315 -31.44 74.40 -47.30
CA LYS A 315 -30.96 75.55 -46.54
C LYS A 315 -29.45 75.74 -46.63
N ASP A 316 -28.66 74.67 -46.73
CA ASP A 316 -27.21 74.72 -46.95
C ASP A 316 -26.86 75.15 -48.37
N ARG A 317 -27.69 74.81 -49.36
CA ARG A 317 -27.62 75.41 -50.69
C ARG A 317 -27.94 76.90 -50.64
N GLU A 318 -28.99 77.28 -49.92
CA GLU A 318 -29.36 78.70 -49.72
C GLU A 318 -28.27 79.48 -48.94
N ILE A 319 -27.62 78.86 -47.95
CA ILE A 319 -26.47 79.40 -47.21
C ILE A 319 -25.22 79.45 -48.10
N SER A 320 -25.02 78.49 -49.01
CA SER A 320 -23.92 78.51 -49.99
C SER A 320 -24.11 79.64 -51.01
N ASP A 321 -25.34 79.86 -51.45
CA ASP A 321 -25.71 80.99 -52.32
C ASP A 321 -25.55 82.33 -51.58
N LEU A 322 -25.87 82.39 -50.28
CA LEU A 322 -25.60 83.55 -49.41
C LEU A 322 -24.10 83.75 -49.10
N LYS A 323 -23.32 82.69 -48.92
CA LYS A 323 -21.85 82.73 -48.75
C LYS A 323 -21.13 83.21 -50.00
N SER A 324 -21.69 82.98 -51.20
CA SER A 324 -21.15 83.52 -52.44
C SER A 324 -21.39 85.03 -52.61
N SER A 325 -22.33 85.60 -51.83
CA SER A 325 -22.71 87.03 -51.91
C SER A 325 -22.29 87.87 -50.70
N THR A 326 -21.72 87.28 -49.63
CA THR A 326 -21.38 88.02 -48.41
C THR A 326 -20.05 87.53 -47.79
N VAL A 327 -19.03 88.41 -47.85
CA VAL A 327 -17.73 88.46 -47.12
C VAL A 327 -16.47 87.94 -47.81
N ASP A 328 -15.51 88.87 -47.90
CA ASP A 328 -14.21 88.90 -48.57
C ASP A 328 -13.20 87.80 -48.21
N LYS A 329 -12.53 87.30 -49.25
CA LYS A 329 -11.45 86.30 -49.22
C LYS A 329 -10.10 86.84 -48.73
N THR A 330 -10.04 88.09 -48.27
CA THR A 330 -8.79 88.81 -47.95
C THR A 330 -8.37 88.72 -46.47
N LEU A 331 -9.29 88.45 -45.54
CA LEU A 331 -8.96 88.31 -44.11
C LEU A 331 -8.41 86.93 -43.72
N TYR A 332 -8.67 85.89 -44.50
CA TYR A 332 -8.16 84.53 -44.25
C TYR A 332 -6.70 84.38 -44.65
N THR A 333 -6.27 85.07 -45.72
CA THR A 333 -4.88 85.04 -46.19
C THR A 333 -3.92 85.74 -45.24
N ASP A 334 -4.39 86.77 -44.53
CA ASP A 334 -3.56 87.52 -43.58
C ASP A 334 -3.35 86.76 -42.26
N LEU A 335 -4.38 86.07 -41.74
CA LEU A 335 -4.24 85.19 -40.56
C LEU A 335 -3.35 83.96 -40.83
N GLN A 336 -3.35 83.45 -42.06
CA GLN A 336 -2.53 82.29 -42.43
C GLN A 336 -1.06 82.67 -42.63
N LYS A 337 -0.77 83.95 -42.91
CA LYS A 337 0.58 84.49 -42.92
C LYS A 337 1.13 84.66 -41.51
N ASP A 338 0.32 85.19 -40.59
CA ASP A 338 0.71 85.36 -39.18
C ASP A 338 0.94 84.01 -38.45
N TYR A 339 0.18 82.96 -38.80
CA TYR A 339 0.39 81.60 -38.27
C TYR A 339 1.72 80.97 -38.74
N ASN A 340 2.10 81.21 -40.00
CA ASN A 340 3.34 80.66 -40.55
C ASN A 340 4.58 81.42 -40.05
N GLU A 341 4.46 82.71 -39.72
CA GLU A 341 5.54 83.49 -39.13
C GLU A 341 5.77 83.16 -37.63
N LEU A 342 4.76 82.64 -36.91
CA LEU A 342 4.91 82.16 -35.52
C LEU A 342 5.49 80.72 -35.40
N LYS A 343 5.46 79.94 -36.49
CA LYS A 343 5.94 78.56 -36.51
C LYS A 343 7.46 78.44 -36.70
N ASP A 344 8.10 79.46 -37.28
CA ASP A 344 9.53 79.44 -37.62
C ASP A 344 10.43 80.21 -36.63
N SER A 345 9.89 80.67 -35.49
CA SER A 345 10.69 81.10 -34.35
C SER A 345 10.36 80.25 -33.11
N THR A 346 11.10 79.15 -32.91
CA THR A 346 11.66 78.64 -31.63
C THR A 346 12.03 77.16 -31.77
N VAL A 347 13.33 76.94 -32.02
CA VAL A 347 14.20 75.82 -31.61
C VAL A 347 13.85 74.38 -32.02
N SER A 348 14.90 73.76 -32.58
CA SER A 348 14.98 72.50 -33.29
C SER A 348 14.74 71.22 -32.48
N LYS A 349 14.24 70.24 -33.22
CA LYS A 349 14.21 68.79 -33.04
C LYS A 349 15.59 68.19 -32.69
N THR A 350 16.07 68.33 -31.46
CA THR A 350 17.30 67.67 -30.95
C THR A 350 17.09 66.88 -29.65
N SER A 351 15.99 67.04 -28.92
CA SER A 351 15.82 66.38 -27.61
C SER A 351 15.10 65.03 -27.61
N TYR A 352 14.66 64.50 -28.76
CA TYR A 352 14.08 63.14 -28.85
C TYR A 352 15.04 62.11 -29.47
N GLU A 353 16.02 62.53 -30.27
CA GLU A 353 17.05 61.64 -30.83
C GLU A 353 18.20 61.38 -29.83
N GLU A 354 18.48 62.30 -28.90
CA GLU A 354 19.48 62.10 -27.84
C GLU A 354 19.02 61.11 -26.76
N LEU A 355 17.72 61.10 -26.41
CA LEU A 355 17.13 60.12 -25.48
C LEU A 355 17.06 58.70 -26.08
N GLY A 356 16.88 58.60 -27.41
CA GLY A 356 16.93 57.33 -28.13
C GLY A 356 18.33 56.74 -28.27
N GLN A 357 19.38 57.58 -28.29
CA GLN A 357 20.77 57.14 -28.33
C GLN A 357 21.37 56.83 -26.95
N GLU A 358 20.89 57.45 -25.86
CA GLU A 358 21.33 57.11 -24.50
C GLU A 358 20.75 55.79 -23.98
N LEU A 359 19.50 55.45 -24.27
CA LEU A 359 18.91 54.17 -23.86
C LEU A 359 19.50 52.97 -24.61
N LYS A 360 20.07 53.19 -25.81
CA LYS A 360 20.77 52.15 -26.58
C LYS A 360 22.20 51.91 -26.09
N LYS A 361 22.85 52.91 -25.48
CA LYS A 361 24.19 52.79 -24.85
C LYS A 361 24.16 52.17 -23.44
N ILE A 362 23.02 52.16 -22.76
CA ILE A 362 22.86 51.47 -21.46
C ILE A 362 22.58 49.96 -21.65
N ARG A 363 22.04 49.55 -22.81
CA ARG A 363 21.72 48.16 -23.11
C ARG A 363 22.88 47.35 -23.71
N GLU A 364 23.89 48.00 -24.26
CA GLU A 364 24.99 47.36 -25.01
C GLU A 364 26.37 47.73 -24.44
N GLY A 365 26.71 47.19 -23.25
CA GLY A 365 28.09 46.85 -22.89
C GLY A 365 28.93 47.84 -22.06
N THR A 366 29.56 47.26 -21.03
CA THR A 366 30.75 47.72 -20.26
C THR A 366 30.56 48.64 -19.04
N VAL A 367 30.76 48.03 -17.88
CA VAL A 367 30.72 48.53 -16.49
C VAL A 367 31.64 49.73 -16.25
N ASN A 368 31.14 50.77 -15.58
CA ASN A 368 32.00 51.75 -14.91
C ASN A 368 32.12 51.41 -13.41
N LYS A 369 33.24 50.75 -13.07
CA LYS A 369 33.60 50.23 -11.74
C LYS A 369 33.72 51.33 -10.67
N GLU A 370 33.78 52.60 -11.07
CA GLU A 370 33.86 53.74 -10.17
C GLU A 370 32.49 54.19 -9.62
N LYS A 371 31.40 54.03 -10.37
CA LYS A 371 30.04 54.37 -9.88
C LYS A 371 29.43 53.28 -8.99
N TYR A 372 29.84 52.02 -9.18
CA TYR A 372 29.50 50.91 -8.27
C TYR A 372 30.22 51.06 -6.92
N ASN A 373 31.50 51.45 -6.93
CA ASN A 373 32.26 51.70 -5.70
C ASN A 373 31.78 52.94 -4.93
N VAL A 374 31.27 53.96 -5.60
CA VAL A 374 30.62 55.11 -4.93
C VAL A 374 29.30 54.69 -4.27
N LEU A 375 28.49 53.85 -4.91
CA LEU A 375 27.25 53.35 -4.33
C LEU A 375 27.48 52.34 -3.17
N VAL A 376 28.55 51.54 -3.25
CA VAL A 376 28.99 50.64 -2.16
C VAL A 376 29.59 51.45 -0.99
N ASN A 377 30.34 52.51 -1.26
CA ASN A 377 30.80 53.44 -0.23
C ASN A 377 29.63 54.19 0.41
N ASP A 378 28.65 54.66 -0.36
CA ASP A 378 27.47 55.35 0.17
C ASP A 378 26.61 54.39 1.02
N PHE A 379 26.55 53.10 0.65
CA PHE A 379 25.88 52.06 1.43
C PHE A 379 26.65 51.69 2.72
N GLU A 380 27.98 51.60 2.68
CA GLU A 380 28.83 51.38 3.86
C GLU A 380 28.89 52.63 4.77
N THR A 381 28.72 53.83 4.23
CA THR A 381 28.61 55.09 4.99
C THR A 381 27.23 55.23 5.64
N TYR A 382 26.17 54.72 5.00
CA TYR A 382 24.82 54.61 5.60
C TYR A 382 24.75 53.52 6.69
N LYS A 383 25.51 52.43 6.54
CA LYS A 383 25.68 51.38 7.56
C LYS A 383 26.51 51.85 8.77
N SER A 384 27.31 52.90 8.60
CA SER A 384 28.20 53.47 9.63
C SER A 384 27.64 54.71 10.35
N SER A 385 26.48 55.25 9.96
CA SER A 385 25.87 56.44 10.60
C SER A 385 24.50 56.21 11.28
N ALA A 386 24.05 54.97 11.40
CA ALA A 386 22.96 54.56 12.29
C ALA A 386 23.53 53.70 13.44
N VAL A 387 24.08 54.39 14.44
CA VAL A 387 24.59 53.93 15.74
C VAL A 387 23.36 53.50 16.60
N PRO A 388 23.43 52.44 17.45
CA PRO A 388 24.54 52.17 18.35
C PRO A 388 25.16 50.78 18.25
N LYS A 389 26.34 50.75 17.63
CA LYS A 389 27.38 49.73 17.85
C LYS A 389 28.10 49.91 19.19
N GLU A 390 27.85 51.01 19.91
CA GLU A 390 28.31 51.19 21.29
C GLU A 390 27.65 50.21 22.25
N ILE A 391 26.36 49.86 22.08
CA ILE A 391 25.72 48.88 22.97
C ILE A 391 26.18 47.44 22.66
N TYR A 392 26.55 47.13 21.42
CA TYR A 392 27.03 45.79 21.04
C TYR A 392 28.52 45.59 21.34
N ASP A 393 29.34 46.64 21.18
CA ASP A 393 30.73 46.59 21.60
C ASP A 393 30.85 46.71 23.14
N ASP A 394 29.97 47.44 23.83
CA ASP A 394 29.85 47.41 25.30
C ASP A 394 29.31 46.06 25.82
N LEU A 395 28.36 45.40 25.13
CA LEU A 395 27.90 44.04 25.48
C LEU A 395 28.90 42.94 25.11
N LYS A 396 29.76 43.18 24.10
CA LYS A 396 30.84 42.27 23.71
C LYS A 396 32.05 42.45 24.61
N GLU A 397 32.29 43.66 25.11
CA GLU A 397 33.27 43.98 26.14
C GLU A 397 32.74 43.59 27.54
N GLU A 398 31.42 43.63 27.81
CA GLU A 398 30.77 42.99 28.97
C GLU A 398 30.76 41.46 28.87
N LEU A 399 30.55 40.86 27.70
CA LEU A 399 30.64 39.40 27.53
C LEU A 399 32.09 38.91 27.56
N GLN A 400 33.06 39.75 27.14
CA GLN A 400 34.49 39.47 27.26
C GLN A 400 34.98 39.72 28.69
N THR A 401 34.47 40.71 29.41
CA THR A 401 34.75 40.88 30.86
C THR A 401 33.99 39.88 31.73
N VAL A 402 32.86 39.32 31.32
CA VAL A 402 32.18 38.18 31.99
C VAL A 402 32.85 36.84 31.64
N LYS A 403 33.49 36.73 30.47
CA LYS A 403 34.33 35.58 30.10
C LYS A 403 35.72 35.63 30.74
N ASP A 404 36.22 36.83 31.05
CA ASP A 404 37.49 37.07 31.75
C ASP A 404 37.30 37.34 33.27
N SER A 405 36.06 37.29 33.78
CA SER A 405 35.69 37.28 35.21
C SER A 405 35.04 35.95 35.62
N ALA A 406 35.50 34.84 35.06
CA ALA A 406 35.36 33.55 35.71
C ALA A 406 36.73 33.21 36.30
N VAL A 407 36.85 33.51 37.60
CA VAL A 407 37.43 32.61 38.58
C VAL A 407 38.80 32.06 38.19
N SER A 408 39.78 32.70 38.80
CA SER A 408 41.20 32.42 38.72
C SER A 408 41.55 30.93 38.74
N LYS A 409 42.69 30.64 38.14
CA LYS A 409 43.56 29.49 38.43
C LYS A 409 44.05 29.45 39.90
N GLU A 410 43.47 30.28 40.78
CA GLU A 410 43.75 30.44 42.20
C GLU A 410 42.65 29.80 43.05
N ASP A 411 41.42 29.60 42.56
CA ASP A 411 40.32 28.97 43.32
C ASP A 411 40.30 27.44 43.22
N TYR A 412 40.86 26.83 42.17
CA TYR A 412 41.10 25.38 42.16
C TYR A 412 42.27 25.01 43.08
N THR A 413 43.30 25.87 43.15
CA THR A 413 44.40 25.70 44.10
C THR A 413 44.00 26.05 45.52
N ASN A 414 43.08 27.00 45.75
CA ASN A 414 42.58 27.31 47.09
C ASN A 414 41.52 26.31 47.58
N LEU A 415 40.72 25.67 46.71
CA LEU A 415 39.91 24.50 47.08
C LEU A 415 40.77 23.25 47.29
N GLU A 416 41.87 23.07 46.56
CA GLU A 416 42.82 21.97 46.79
C GLU A 416 43.69 22.21 48.05
N ILE A 417 44.01 23.48 48.38
CA ILE A 417 44.62 23.89 49.64
C ILE A 417 43.60 23.79 50.79
N GLU A 418 42.32 24.14 50.62
CA GLU A 418 41.27 23.97 51.64
C GLU A 418 40.90 22.49 51.83
N LEU A 419 40.89 21.65 50.79
CA LEU A 419 40.75 20.19 50.93
C LEU A 419 41.99 19.55 51.57
N GLN A 420 43.20 20.08 51.34
CA GLN A 420 44.41 19.68 52.05
C GLN A 420 44.45 20.21 53.50
N HIS A 421 43.85 21.37 53.79
CA HIS A 421 43.75 21.92 55.15
C HIS A 421 42.65 21.25 55.97
N VAL A 422 41.53 20.83 55.36
CA VAL A 422 40.47 20.02 56.00
C VAL A 422 40.91 18.56 56.18
N LYS A 423 41.83 18.07 55.34
CA LYS A 423 42.50 16.77 55.54
C LYS A 423 43.62 16.82 56.60
N ASN A 424 44.18 18.01 56.88
CA ASN A 424 45.32 18.22 57.81
C ASN A 424 45.01 19.16 59.00
N SER A 425 43.75 19.33 59.39
CA SER A 425 43.37 20.13 60.56
C SER A 425 42.50 19.33 61.52
N SER A 426 43.19 18.65 62.45
CA SER A 426 42.71 18.17 63.75
C SER A 426 41.58 17.14 63.70
N ILE A 427 41.84 15.85 63.95
CA ILE A 427 42.14 15.34 65.29
C ILE A 427 42.91 13.99 65.19
N SER A 428 43.84 13.79 66.13
CA SER A 428 44.44 12.50 66.54
C SER A 428 45.79 12.06 65.93
N LYS A 429 46.81 12.93 65.96
CA LYS A 429 48.20 12.49 66.18
C LYS A 429 48.74 12.97 67.53
N ASP A 430 48.33 14.17 67.97
CA ASP A 430 48.61 14.67 69.32
C ASP A 430 47.86 13.94 70.45
N ILE A 431 46.76 13.22 70.16
CA ILE A 431 46.08 12.35 71.14
C ILE A 431 46.79 11.00 71.24
N TYR A 432 47.38 10.50 70.15
CA TYR A 432 48.10 9.21 70.19
C TYR A 432 49.44 9.37 70.92
N ASP A 433 50.14 10.47 70.69
CA ASP A 433 51.43 10.74 71.35
C ASP A 433 51.23 11.12 72.83
N LYS A 434 50.15 11.85 73.18
CA LYS A 434 49.78 12.09 74.59
C LYS A 434 49.24 10.86 75.32
N VAL A 435 48.46 10.00 74.66
CA VAL A 435 47.98 8.76 75.27
C VAL A 435 49.12 7.75 75.41
N SER A 436 50.11 7.75 74.51
CA SER A 436 51.31 6.91 74.64
C SER A 436 52.24 7.41 75.74
N GLU A 437 52.41 8.73 75.90
CA GLU A 437 53.14 9.31 77.05
C GLU A 437 52.39 9.12 78.38
N GLU A 438 51.06 9.27 78.42
CA GLU A 438 50.24 8.99 79.62
C GLU A 438 50.20 7.48 79.98
N LEU A 439 50.32 6.57 79.00
CA LEU A 439 50.39 5.12 79.23
C LEU A 439 51.76 4.68 79.77
N ASP A 440 52.83 5.39 79.41
CA ASP A 440 54.19 5.14 79.91
C ASP A 440 54.45 5.85 81.27
N GLU A 441 53.76 6.97 81.55
CA GLU A 441 53.74 7.58 82.89
C GLU A 441 52.83 6.82 83.88
N LEU A 442 51.72 6.21 83.44
CA LEU A 442 50.87 5.33 84.27
C LEU A 442 51.52 3.97 84.59
N LYS A 443 52.54 3.54 83.84
CA LYS A 443 53.32 2.33 84.14
C LYS A 443 54.44 2.56 85.16
N SER A 444 54.84 3.81 85.42
CA SER A 444 56.00 4.10 86.27
C SER A 444 55.67 4.68 87.66
N ASN A 445 54.43 5.08 87.97
CA ASN A 445 54.10 5.65 89.28
C ASN A 445 52.68 5.35 89.81
N ALA A 446 52.54 4.21 90.51
CA ALA A 446 51.68 3.99 91.69
C ALA A 446 51.83 2.51 92.09
N VAL A 447 52.76 2.14 92.99
CA VAL A 447 52.49 1.89 94.43
C VAL A 447 51.29 0.94 94.59
N SER A 448 51.42 -0.34 94.98
CA SER A 448 52.21 -0.88 96.08
C SER A 448 52.72 -2.31 95.83
N LYS A 449 54.04 -2.41 95.90
CA LYS A 449 54.87 -3.60 95.93
C LYS A 449 54.93 -4.18 97.35
N ASN A 450 53.80 -4.65 97.90
CA ASN A 450 53.79 -5.27 99.24
C ASN A 450 52.72 -6.36 99.49
N GLU A 451 51.84 -6.69 98.55
CA GLU A 451 50.92 -7.86 98.69
C GLU A 451 51.30 -9.04 97.76
N PHE A 452 52.17 -8.80 96.76
CA PHE A 452 52.66 -9.84 95.85
C PHE A 452 53.82 -10.67 96.42
N ASP A 453 54.58 -10.11 97.36
CA ASP A 453 55.72 -10.79 98.00
C ASP A 453 55.25 -11.73 99.14
N GLU A 454 54.10 -11.46 99.76
CA GLU A 454 53.48 -12.34 100.77
C GLU A 454 52.79 -13.55 100.10
N VAL A 455 52.07 -13.33 98.99
CA VAL A 455 51.49 -14.40 98.16
C VAL A 455 52.59 -15.20 97.42
N SER A 456 53.70 -14.58 97.01
CA SER A 456 54.85 -15.31 96.45
C SER A 456 55.59 -16.15 97.51
N SER A 457 55.60 -15.72 98.78
CA SER A 457 56.16 -16.51 99.88
C SER A 457 55.28 -17.73 100.20
N GLU A 458 53.95 -17.56 100.20
CA GLU A 458 52.98 -18.66 100.38
C GLU A 458 52.96 -19.63 99.19
N LEU A 459 53.07 -19.12 97.95
CA LEU A 459 53.16 -19.94 96.74
C LEU A 459 54.46 -20.75 96.66
N ASN A 460 55.58 -20.19 97.16
CA ASN A 460 56.86 -20.90 97.18
C ASN A 460 56.95 -21.96 98.30
N GLN A 461 56.20 -21.82 99.39
CA GLN A 461 56.04 -22.90 100.39
C GLN A 461 55.21 -24.08 99.87
N LEU A 462 54.20 -23.82 99.02
CA LEU A 462 53.44 -24.86 98.30
C LEU A 462 54.24 -25.53 97.16
N LYS A 463 55.27 -24.87 96.63
CA LYS A 463 56.13 -25.37 95.53
C LYS A 463 57.20 -26.38 95.99
N SER A 464 57.50 -26.45 97.29
CA SER A 464 58.50 -27.35 97.86
C SER A 464 57.97 -28.71 98.32
N SER A 465 56.66 -28.97 98.26
CA SER A 465 56.09 -30.29 98.55
C SER A 465 55.78 -31.06 97.26
N SER A 466 56.70 -31.99 96.94
CA SER A 466 56.57 -33.22 96.15
C SER A 466 55.42 -33.40 95.13
N ILE A 467 55.81 -33.66 93.87
CA ILE A 467 55.12 -34.37 92.74
C ILE A 467 54.83 -33.53 91.46
N ALA A 468 54.77 -32.19 91.48
CA ALA A 468 54.31 -31.42 90.30
C ALA A 468 55.36 -31.13 89.18
N LYS A 469 56.68 -31.29 89.39
CA LYS A 469 57.69 -30.83 88.41
C LYS A 469 57.82 -31.75 87.19
N ALA A 470 57.68 -33.06 87.37
CA ALA A 470 57.78 -34.02 86.26
C ALA A 470 56.55 -33.99 85.34
N GLU A 471 55.35 -33.79 85.90
CA GLU A 471 54.13 -33.56 85.11
C GLU A 471 54.15 -32.20 84.42
N TYR A 472 54.68 -31.15 85.06
CA TYR A 472 54.87 -29.86 84.42
C TYR A 472 55.81 -29.94 83.22
N ASP A 473 56.97 -30.60 83.36
CA ASP A 473 57.94 -30.74 82.26
C ASP A 473 57.38 -31.61 81.12
N ARG A 474 56.57 -32.62 81.44
CA ARG A 474 55.85 -33.44 80.44
C ARG A 474 54.79 -32.63 79.68
N VAL A 475 53.92 -31.92 80.41
CA VAL A 475 52.88 -31.07 79.80
C VAL A 475 53.50 -29.92 79.01
N LYS A 476 54.64 -29.39 79.45
CA LYS A 476 55.42 -28.39 78.72
C LYS A 476 55.93 -28.95 77.38
N SER A 477 56.51 -30.16 77.39
CA SER A 477 56.99 -30.81 76.17
C SER A 477 55.85 -31.18 75.21
N GLU A 478 54.69 -31.61 75.74
CA GLU A 478 53.50 -31.87 74.93
C GLU A 478 52.94 -30.56 74.34
N LEU A 479 52.95 -29.46 75.10
CA LEU A 479 52.53 -28.14 74.64
C LEU A 479 53.45 -27.58 73.55
N ASP A 480 54.76 -27.77 73.67
CA ASP A 480 55.74 -27.30 72.68
C ASP A 480 55.62 -28.11 71.37
N SER A 481 55.37 -29.42 71.44
CA SER A 481 55.06 -30.26 70.28
C SER A 481 53.75 -29.85 69.59
N VAL A 482 52.70 -29.56 70.37
CA VAL A 482 51.42 -29.06 69.83
C VAL A 482 51.61 -27.69 69.18
N LYS A 483 52.40 -26.79 69.77
CA LYS A 483 52.72 -25.49 69.16
C LYS A 483 53.44 -25.63 67.83
N GLU A 484 54.41 -26.55 67.72
CA GLU A 484 55.13 -26.77 66.47
C GLU A 484 54.20 -27.34 65.38
N ASN A 485 53.27 -28.23 65.74
CA ASN A 485 52.26 -28.76 64.83
C ASN A 485 51.23 -27.70 64.40
N ILE A 486 50.81 -26.81 65.31
CA ILE A 486 49.94 -25.67 64.98
C ILE A 486 50.66 -24.72 64.03
N LEU A 487 51.93 -24.40 64.25
CA LEU A 487 52.71 -23.57 63.33
C LEU A 487 52.86 -24.20 61.93
N LYS A 488 53.07 -25.52 61.86
CA LYS A 488 53.09 -26.24 60.57
C LYS A 488 51.73 -26.20 59.88
N LYS A 489 50.64 -26.41 60.63
CA LYS A 489 49.25 -26.29 60.12
C LYS A 489 48.91 -24.88 59.69
N ASP A 490 49.33 -23.85 60.40
CA ASP A 490 49.12 -22.45 60.05
C ASP A 490 49.89 -22.06 58.78
N ASN A 491 51.10 -22.59 58.59
CA ASN A 491 51.86 -22.42 57.35
C ASN A 491 51.21 -23.17 56.17
N GLU A 492 50.69 -24.39 56.39
CA GLU A 492 49.86 -25.10 55.39
C GLU A 492 48.60 -24.29 55.05
N ILE A 493 47.87 -23.79 56.05
CA ILE A 493 46.67 -22.96 55.86
C ILE A 493 47.01 -21.67 55.12
N ALA A 494 48.14 -21.02 55.41
CA ALA A 494 48.58 -19.82 54.69
C ALA A 494 48.93 -20.13 53.22
N SER A 495 49.55 -21.28 52.95
CA SER A 495 49.84 -21.73 51.58
C SER A 495 48.56 -22.08 50.80
N VAL A 496 47.57 -22.70 51.45
CA VAL A 496 46.26 -22.98 50.87
C VAL A 496 45.48 -21.68 50.66
N LYS A 497 45.49 -20.76 51.62
CA LYS A 497 44.77 -19.47 51.53
C LYS A 497 45.31 -18.57 50.40
N ASN A 498 46.59 -18.66 50.08
CA ASN A 498 47.18 -17.97 48.93
C ASN A 498 46.91 -18.68 47.58
N ASN A 499 46.65 -19.99 47.57
CA ASN A 499 46.36 -20.77 46.35
C ASN A 499 44.85 -20.97 46.06
N THR A 500 43.95 -20.68 47.01
CA THR A 500 42.50 -20.95 46.85
C THR A 500 41.73 -19.75 46.27
N VAL A 501 42.38 -18.60 46.09
CA VAL A 501 41.83 -17.47 45.34
C VAL A 501 42.89 -17.05 44.34
N ASP A 502 42.80 -17.56 43.10
CA ASP A 502 43.49 -16.98 41.95
C ASP A 502 43.01 -15.53 41.83
N LYS A 503 43.76 -14.60 42.43
CA LYS A 503 43.41 -13.18 42.49
C LYS A 503 43.27 -12.61 41.08
N ASP A 504 44.07 -13.13 40.15
CA ASP A 504 44.01 -12.81 38.72
C ASP A 504 42.71 -13.30 38.05
N ARG A 505 42.18 -14.47 38.44
CA ARG A 505 40.87 -14.92 37.96
C ARG A 505 39.74 -14.09 38.53
N PHE A 506 39.81 -13.75 39.81
CA PHE A 506 38.80 -12.87 40.43
C PHE A 506 38.80 -11.49 39.76
N ASP A 507 39.97 -10.89 39.56
CA ASP A 507 40.09 -9.58 38.92
C ASP A 507 39.67 -9.59 37.44
N ASN A 508 39.90 -10.69 36.72
CA ASN A 508 39.39 -10.86 35.35
C ASN A 508 37.86 -11.03 35.32
N ILE A 509 37.29 -11.85 36.20
CA ILE A 509 35.83 -11.98 36.33
C ILE A 509 35.20 -10.63 36.71
N GLN A 510 35.84 -9.86 37.58
CA GLN A 510 35.39 -8.52 37.96
C GLN A 510 35.40 -7.55 36.77
N LYS A 511 36.42 -7.62 35.89
CA LYS A 511 36.50 -6.81 34.67
C LYS A 511 35.46 -7.22 33.64
N GLU A 512 35.29 -8.53 33.40
CA GLU A 512 34.24 -9.05 32.51
C GLU A 512 32.85 -8.65 33.00
N LEU A 513 32.58 -8.77 34.30
CA LEU A 513 31.32 -8.36 34.90
C LEU A 513 31.03 -6.87 34.70
N ASN A 514 32.04 -6.01 34.82
CA ASN A 514 31.89 -4.58 34.59
C ASN A 514 31.69 -4.26 33.09
N SER A 515 32.34 -4.98 32.19
CA SER A 515 32.12 -4.86 30.74
C SER A 515 30.68 -5.22 30.38
N VAL A 516 30.21 -6.40 30.82
CA VAL A 516 28.84 -6.86 30.58
C VAL A 516 27.81 -5.89 31.15
N LYS A 517 28.09 -5.30 32.33
CA LYS A 517 27.20 -4.30 32.94
C LYS A 517 27.13 -3.00 32.14
N SER A 518 28.24 -2.56 31.55
CA SER A 518 28.27 -1.41 30.64
C SER A 518 27.47 -1.70 29.36
N ASP A 519 27.66 -2.89 28.78
CA ASP A 519 26.97 -3.31 27.57
C ASP A 519 25.45 -3.42 27.80
N LEU A 520 25.02 -3.99 28.94
CA LEU A 520 23.61 -4.04 29.32
C LEU A 520 22.99 -2.65 29.44
N SER A 521 23.72 -1.71 30.06
CA SER A 521 23.24 -0.33 30.19
C SER A 521 23.14 0.39 28.84
N SER A 522 24.04 0.09 27.89
CA SER A 522 23.94 0.62 26.53
C SER A 522 22.75 0.04 25.77
N LYS A 523 22.50 -1.27 25.91
CA LYS A 523 21.36 -1.96 25.31
C LYS A 523 20.03 -1.50 25.90
N ASP A 524 19.97 -1.23 27.20
CA ASP A 524 18.76 -0.67 27.83
C ASP A 524 18.42 0.74 27.34
N LYS A 525 19.43 1.57 27.02
CA LYS A 525 19.22 2.86 26.37
C LYS A 525 18.71 2.69 24.94
N GLU A 526 19.32 1.79 24.18
CA GLU A 526 18.88 1.46 22.81
C GLU A 526 17.44 0.93 22.79
N ILE A 527 17.06 0.07 23.74
CA ILE A 527 15.67 -0.41 23.92
C ILE A 527 14.72 0.74 24.28
N SER A 528 15.17 1.71 25.08
CA SER A 528 14.36 2.87 25.47
C SER A 528 14.14 3.81 24.28
N GLU A 529 15.16 4.03 23.46
CA GLU A 529 15.08 4.83 22.22
C GLU A 529 14.20 4.14 21.15
N LEU A 530 14.27 2.82 21.04
CA LEU A 530 13.41 2.04 20.15
C LEU A 530 11.93 2.07 20.60
N LYS A 531 11.66 2.10 21.90
CA LYS A 531 10.30 2.28 22.43
C LYS A 531 9.72 3.66 22.14
N THR A 532 10.55 4.71 22.09
CA THR A 532 10.11 6.07 21.73
C THR A 532 9.93 6.27 20.23
N ASN A 533 10.66 5.53 19.40
CA ASN A 533 10.55 5.55 17.94
C ASN A 533 9.51 4.56 17.39
N SER A 534 8.94 3.69 18.23
CA SER A 534 7.84 2.82 17.84
C SER A 534 6.49 3.54 17.89
N ILE A 535 5.69 3.31 16.86
CA ILE A 535 4.36 3.91 16.66
C ILE A 535 3.51 3.71 17.91
N SER A 536 2.86 4.78 18.39
CA SER A 536 2.00 4.68 19.57
C SER A 536 0.89 3.63 19.35
N LYS A 537 0.49 2.92 20.40
CA LYS A 537 -0.57 1.89 20.31
C LYS A 537 -1.86 2.43 19.63
N GLN A 538 -2.18 3.70 19.85
CA GLN A 538 -3.33 4.36 19.22
C GLN A 538 -3.17 4.55 17.72
N GLU A 539 -1.94 4.80 17.25
CA GLU A 539 -1.64 5.00 15.84
C GLU A 539 -1.49 3.65 15.11
N TYR A 540 -1.00 2.62 15.79
CA TYR A 540 -1.11 1.23 15.33
C TYR A 540 -2.57 0.80 15.14
N ASP A 541 -3.44 1.07 16.13
CA ASP A 541 -4.87 0.72 16.04
C ASP A 541 -5.60 1.49 14.92
N ARG A 542 -5.17 2.74 14.63
CA ARG A 542 -5.67 3.52 13.49
C ARG A 542 -5.22 2.93 12.15
N LEU A 543 -3.93 2.65 12.00
CA LEU A 543 -3.37 2.06 10.79
C LEU A 543 -3.96 0.67 10.52
N LYS A 544 -4.23 -0.11 11.57
CA LYS A 544 -4.91 -1.40 11.45
C LYS A 544 -6.31 -1.26 10.88
N LYS A 545 -7.12 -0.33 11.39
CA LYS A 545 -8.46 -0.04 10.85
C LYS A 545 -8.40 0.50 9.42
N GLU A 546 -7.39 1.31 9.12
CA GLU A 546 -7.19 1.84 7.77
C GLU A 546 -6.83 0.72 6.78
N ASN A 547 -6.02 -0.25 7.20
CA ASN A 547 -5.71 -1.43 6.39
C ASN A 547 -6.94 -2.32 6.20
N GLU A 548 -7.73 -2.57 7.26
CA GLU A 548 -8.99 -3.33 7.14
C GLU A 548 -9.94 -2.68 6.11
N LEU A 549 -10.05 -1.34 6.09
CA LEU A 549 -10.83 -0.61 5.08
C LEU A 549 -10.23 -0.66 3.67
N LYS A 550 -8.89 -0.69 3.55
CA LYS A 550 -8.20 -0.83 2.27
C LYS A 550 -8.39 -2.24 1.70
N ASP A 551 -8.33 -3.26 2.54
CA ASP A 551 -8.57 -4.65 2.16
C ASP A 551 -10.01 -4.83 1.64
N GLU A 552 -11.02 -4.27 2.33
CA GLU A 552 -12.40 -4.25 1.83
C GLU A 552 -12.55 -3.54 0.48
N LYS A 553 -11.73 -2.50 0.24
CA LYS A 553 -11.74 -1.77 -1.04
C LYS A 553 -11.04 -2.59 -2.14
N ILE A 554 -9.99 -3.32 -1.80
CA ILE A 554 -9.30 -4.25 -2.71
C ILE A 554 -10.26 -5.37 -3.14
N ASP A 555 -10.98 -5.99 -2.20
CA ASP A 555 -11.98 -7.03 -2.49
C ASP A 555 -13.07 -6.53 -3.47
N ARG A 556 -13.51 -5.28 -3.32
CA ARG A 556 -14.47 -4.67 -4.26
C ARG A 556 -13.86 -4.44 -5.63
N LEU A 557 -12.60 -4.03 -5.70
CA LEU A 557 -11.89 -3.80 -6.97
C LEU A 557 -11.61 -5.12 -7.69
N GLU A 558 -11.29 -6.20 -6.97
CA GLU A 558 -11.18 -7.54 -7.55
C GLU A 558 -12.50 -8.01 -8.16
N LYS A 559 -13.62 -7.87 -7.44
CA LYS A 559 -14.94 -8.18 -8.01
C LYS A 559 -15.27 -7.37 -9.26
N ILE A 560 -14.88 -6.10 -9.28
CA ILE A 560 -15.06 -5.24 -10.46
C ILE A 560 -14.16 -5.72 -11.61
N LYS A 561 -12.92 -6.11 -11.33
CA LYS A 561 -11.98 -6.66 -12.33
C LYS A 561 -12.49 -7.97 -12.92
N ASP A 562 -13.08 -8.84 -12.11
CA ASP A 562 -13.69 -10.09 -12.58
C ASP A 562 -14.88 -9.79 -13.51
N LEU A 563 -15.74 -8.84 -13.13
CA LEU A 563 -16.85 -8.39 -14.00
C LEU A 563 -16.35 -7.78 -15.32
N PHE A 564 -15.26 -7.03 -15.31
CA PHE A 564 -14.65 -6.50 -16.53
C PHE A 564 -14.06 -7.60 -17.40
N SER A 565 -13.42 -8.61 -16.80
CA SER A 565 -12.88 -9.75 -17.53
C SER A 565 -13.99 -10.56 -18.19
N GLU A 566 -15.12 -10.71 -17.50
CA GLU A 566 -16.32 -11.38 -18.02
C GLU A 566 -16.97 -10.57 -19.16
N LEU A 567 -17.05 -9.24 -19.02
CA LEU A 567 -17.50 -8.33 -20.08
C LEU A 567 -16.56 -8.33 -21.29
N GLU A 568 -15.25 -8.37 -21.10
CA GLU A 568 -14.26 -8.45 -22.18
C GLU A 568 -14.34 -9.80 -22.91
N ALA A 569 -14.52 -10.90 -22.17
CA ALA A 569 -14.74 -12.22 -22.76
C ALA A 569 -16.02 -12.24 -23.61
N GLN A 570 -17.09 -11.62 -23.11
CA GLN A 570 -18.35 -11.50 -23.84
C GLN A 570 -18.23 -10.61 -25.07
N HIS A 571 -17.56 -9.46 -24.95
CA HIS A 571 -17.27 -8.57 -26.08
C HIS A 571 -16.43 -9.27 -27.17
N ASN A 572 -15.43 -10.06 -26.77
CA ASN A 572 -14.61 -10.82 -27.72
C ASN A 572 -15.42 -11.93 -28.40
N SER A 573 -16.29 -12.63 -27.67
CA SER A 573 -17.22 -13.60 -28.25
C SER A 573 -18.18 -12.93 -29.24
N ASP A 574 -18.68 -11.75 -28.93
CA ASP A 574 -19.56 -10.99 -29.81
C ASP A 574 -18.81 -10.51 -31.06
N LEU A 575 -17.54 -10.12 -30.93
CA LEU A 575 -16.68 -9.73 -32.05
C LEU A 575 -16.41 -10.92 -32.99
N GLU A 576 -16.12 -12.10 -32.43
CA GLU A 576 -15.90 -13.33 -33.19
C GLU A 576 -17.17 -13.77 -33.93
N ASN A 577 -18.34 -13.65 -33.28
CA ASN A 577 -19.63 -13.86 -33.92
C ASN A 577 -19.88 -12.86 -35.06
N LEU A 578 -19.47 -11.60 -34.90
CA LEU A 578 -19.58 -10.57 -35.92
C LEU A 578 -18.66 -10.83 -37.11
N GLU A 579 -17.43 -11.27 -36.89
CA GLU A 579 -16.49 -11.69 -37.95
C GLU A 579 -17.03 -12.93 -38.69
N GLN A 580 -17.58 -13.91 -37.98
CA GLN A 580 -18.24 -15.06 -38.59
C GLN A 580 -19.43 -14.62 -39.44
N LEU A 581 -20.29 -13.73 -38.96
CA LEU A 581 -21.41 -13.18 -39.73
C LEU A 581 -20.93 -12.38 -40.95
N GLN A 582 -19.88 -11.57 -40.81
CA GLN A 582 -19.28 -10.83 -41.93
C GLN A 582 -18.68 -11.78 -42.98
N SER A 583 -18.02 -12.86 -42.55
CA SER A 583 -17.52 -13.89 -43.47
C SER A 583 -18.66 -14.62 -44.19
N LYS A 584 -19.76 -14.92 -43.50
CA LYS A 584 -20.97 -15.50 -44.11
C LYS A 584 -21.63 -14.55 -45.10
N ILE A 585 -21.73 -13.25 -44.76
CA ILE A 585 -22.25 -12.22 -45.67
C ILE A 585 -21.37 -12.10 -46.91
N LYS A 586 -20.05 -12.08 -46.73
CA LYS A 586 -19.09 -12.02 -47.83
C LYS A 586 -19.18 -13.24 -48.76
N ASN A 587 -19.33 -14.44 -48.20
CA ASN A 587 -19.52 -15.67 -48.98
C ASN A 587 -20.85 -15.66 -49.78
N ILE A 588 -21.89 -15.01 -49.23
CA ILE A 588 -23.17 -14.80 -49.94
C ILE A 588 -23.01 -13.76 -51.06
N GLU A 589 -22.28 -12.68 -50.83
CA GLU A 589 -21.98 -11.64 -51.83
C GLU A 589 -21.09 -12.17 -52.98
N ASP A 590 -20.17 -13.08 -52.68
CA ASP A 590 -19.28 -13.73 -53.66
C ASP A 590 -19.95 -14.88 -54.45
N GLY A 591 -21.23 -15.18 -54.17
CA GLY A 591 -22.06 -16.08 -54.98
C GLY A 591 -21.98 -17.57 -54.64
N ASP A 592 -21.42 -17.96 -53.49
CA ASP A 592 -21.36 -19.36 -53.05
C ASP A 592 -22.65 -19.74 -52.29
N SER A 593 -23.76 -19.86 -53.02
CA SER A 593 -25.11 -20.09 -52.48
C SER A 593 -25.35 -21.53 -51.99
N ASP A 594 -24.41 -22.44 -52.19
CA ASP A 594 -24.63 -23.87 -52.04
C ASP A 594 -24.63 -24.30 -50.56
N SER A 595 -23.73 -23.74 -49.74
CA SER A 595 -23.68 -24.02 -48.29
C SER A 595 -24.92 -23.51 -47.54
N VAL A 596 -25.42 -22.31 -47.89
CA VAL A 596 -26.61 -21.72 -47.25
C VAL A 596 -27.90 -22.43 -47.70
N ASN A 597 -27.92 -22.99 -48.91
CA ASN A 597 -29.05 -23.80 -49.39
C ASN A 597 -29.12 -25.16 -48.69
N GLU A 598 -27.98 -25.79 -48.37
CA GLU A 598 -27.94 -27.04 -47.61
C GLU A 598 -28.44 -26.85 -46.17
N GLU A 599 -27.97 -25.81 -45.47
CA GLU A 599 -28.41 -25.50 -44.10
C GLU A 599 -29.91 -25.15 -44.04
N ASN A 600 -30.42 -24.41 -45.03
CA ASN A 600 -31.86 -24.13 -45.15
C ASN A 600 -32.70 -25.37 -45.46
N GLN A 601 -32.15 -26.37 -46.15
CA GLN A 601 -32.84 -27.64 -46.38
C GLN A 601 -32.89 -28.50 -45.12
N GLU A 602 -31.84 -28.50 -44.31
CA GLU A 602 -31.82 -29.20 -43.01
C GLU A 602 -32.79 -28.57 -42.02
N LEU A 603 -32.78 -27.24 -41.89
CA LEU A 603 -33.71 -26.52 -41.02
C LEU A 603 -35.18 -26.75 -41.42
N LYS A 604 -35.48 -26.84 -42.72
CA LYS A 604 -36.83 -27.18 -43.20
C LYS A 604 -37.25 -28.58 -42.77
N LYS A 605 -36.36 -29.57 -42.83
CA LYS A 605 -36.65 -30.93 -42.35
C LYS A 605 -36.92 -30.96 -40.85
N GLU A 606 -36.12 -30.23 -40.07
CA GLU A 606 -36.31 -30.16 -38.60
C GLU A 606 -37.65 -29.49 -38.24
N ILE A 607 -38.05 -28.45 -38.96
CA ILE A 607 -39.35 -27.80 -38.78
C ILE A 607 -40.50 -28.77 -39.10
N GLU A 608 -40.42 -29.52 -40.21
CA GLU A 608 -41.44 -30.51 -40.57
C GLU A 608 -41.61 -31.62 -39.51
N GLU A 609 -40.50 -32.08 -38.91
CA GLU A 609 -40.53 -33.06 -37.81
C GLU A 609 -41.15 -32.48 -36.53
N LYS A 610 -40.84 -31.23 -36.20
CA LYS A 610 -41.44 -30.53 -35.05
C LYS A 610 -42.93 -30.27 -35.26
N ASP A 611 -43.35 -29.88 -36.46
CA ASP A 611 -44.77 -29.69 -36.78
C ASP A 611 -45.57 -30.98 -36.65
N LYS A 612 -44.99 -32.12 -37.05
CA LYS A 612 -45.60 -33.43 -36.83
C LYS A 612 -45.76 -33.74 -35.33
N THR A 613 -44.73 -33.46 -34.54
CA THR A 613 -44.77 -33.66 -33.08
C THR A 613 -45.81 -32.77 -32.40
N ILE A 614 -45.92 -31.51 -32.82
CA ILE A 614 -46.93 -30.57 -32.33
C ILE A 614 -48.33 -31.11 -32.62
N LYS A 615 -48.57 -31.62 -33.83
CA LYS A 615 -49.85 -32.20 -34.21
C LYS A 615 -50.23 -33.41 -33.33
N ASP A 616 -49.28 -34.31 -33.08
CA ASP A 616 -49.50 -35.47 -32.20
C ASP A 616 -49.85 -35.01 -30.75
N LEU A 617 -49.17 -33.98 -30.25
CA LEU A 617 -49.44 -33.40 -28.94
C LEU A 617 -50.81 -32.70 -28.86
N GLU A 618 -51.26 -32.06 -29.94
CA GLU A 618 -52.61 -31.47 -30.04
C GLU A 618 -53.70 -32.54 -29.97
N GLU A 619 -53.50 -33.68 -30.64
CA GLU A 619 -54.43 -34.82 -30.55
C GLU A 619 -54.51 -35.38 -29.12
N ILE A 620 -53.35 -35.54 -28.45
CA ILE A 620 -53.28 -35.95 -27.04
C ILE A 620 -54.00 -34.94 -26.14
N LYS A 621 -53.81 -33.64 -26.38
CA LYS A 621 -54.48 -32.56 -25.63
C LYS A 621 -56.00 -32.64 -25.76
N ILE A 622 -56.53 -32.92 -26.95
CA ILE A 622 -57.97 -33.11 -27.18
C ILE A 622 -58.49 -34.32 -26.39
N LEU A 623 -57.77 -35.44 -26.42
CA LEU A 623 -58.15 -36.66 -25.68
C LEU A 623 -58.10 -36.44 -24.17
N TYR A 624 -57.07 -35.75 -23.67
CA TYR A 624 -56.94 -35.39 -22.26
C TYR A 624 -58.10 -34.49 -21.80
N ASN A 625 -58.48 -33.48 -22.59
CA ASN A 625 -59.62 -32.63 -22.27
C ASN A 625 -60.94 -33.43 -22.19
N LYS A 626 -61.13 -34.45 -23.04
CA LYS A 626 -62.29 -35.35 -22.96
C LYS A 626 -62.33 -36.17 -21.67
N LEU A 627 -61.17 -36.53 -21.11
CA LEU A 627 -61.05 -37.24 -19.83
C LEU A 627 -61.34 -36.34 -18.62
N LEU A 628 -61.08 -35.03 -18.73
CA LEU A 628 -61.32 -34.05 -17.67
C LEU A 628 -62.78 -33.60 -17.56
N ILE A 629 -63.64 -33.94 -18.53
CA ILE A 629 -65.06 -33.61 -18.46
C ILE A 629 -65.64 -34.25 -17.18
N PRO A 630 -66.34 -33.49 -16.33
CA PRO A 630 -66.87 -33.99 -15.07
C PRO A 630 -67.81 -35.18 -15.28
N PRO A 631 -67.87 -36.11 -14.32
CA PRO A 631 -68.69 -37.31 -14.46
C PRO A 631 -70.18 -36.94 -14.61
N LYS A 632 -70.87 -37.59 -15.53
CA LYS A 632 -72.32 -37.38 -15.70
C LYS A 632 -73.05 -37.97 -14.50
N THR A 633 -74.15 -37.32 -14.09
CA THR A 633 -74.86 -37.54 -12.80
C THR A 633 -75.32 -38.98 -12.54
N ASP A 634 -75.45 -39.80 -13.58
CA ASP A 634 -75.96 -41.17 -13.53
C ASP A 634 -74.95 -42.25 -13.91
N LEU A 635 -73.68 -41.88 -14.12
CA LEU A 635 -72.61 -42.76 -14.54
C LEU A 635 -71.45 -42.73 -13.54
N THR A 636 -70.73 -43.85 -13.40
CA THR A 636 -69.47 -43.82 -12.64
C THR A 636 -68.45 -42.92 -13.34
N SER A 637 -67.46 -42.43 -12.61
CA SER A 637 -66.36 -41.63 -13.19
C SER A 637 -65.72 -42.33 -14.39
N PHE A 638 -65.44 -43.63 -14.26
CA PHE A 638 -64.90 -44.45 -15.35
C PHE A 638 -65.87 -44.60 -16.54
N GLN A 639 -67.16 -44.81 -16.29
CA GLN A 639 -68.17 -44.90 -17.37
C GLN A 639 -68.32 -43.58 -18.12
N SER A 640 -68.23 -42.46 -17.42
CA SER A 640 -68.27 -41.12 -18.00
C SER A 640 -67.05 -40.86 -18.87
N GLN A 641 -65.86 -41.23 -18.40
CA GLN A 641 -64.62 -41.11 -19.17
C GLN A 641 -64.66 -41.98 -20.44
N VAL A 642 -65.09 -43.24 -20.32
CA VAL A 642 -65.28 -44.14 -21.46
C VAL A 642 -66.29 -43.55 -22.44
N PHE A 643 -67.43 -43.03 -21.98
CA PHE A 643 -68.40 -42.35 -22.84
C PHE A 643 -67.80 -41.15 -23.58
N ASN A 644 -67.04 -40.29 -22.90
CA ASN A 644 -66.46 -39.09 -23.51
C ASN A 644 -65.40 -39.42 -24.57
N LEU A 645 -64.73 -40.58 -24.44
CA LEU A 645 -63.72 -41.05 -25.39
C LEU A 645 -64.31 -41.75 -26.62
N ILE A 646 -65.48 -42.40 -26.51
CA ILE A 646 -66.13 -43.07 -27.65
C ILE A 646 -66.30 -42.07 -28.82
N PRO A 647 -65.94 -42.40 -30.06
CA PRO A 647 -66.23 -41.55 -31.21
C PRO A 647 -67.73 -41.27 -31.39
N ASN A 648 -68.08 -40.19 -32.08
CA ASN A 648 -69.50 -39.91 -32.37
C ASN A 648 -70.06 -40.78 -33.50
N GLU A 649 -69.19 -41.47 -34.23
CA GLU A 649 -69.56 -42.37 -35.32
C GLU A 649 -70.19 -43.66 -34.78
N PRO A 650 -71.25 -44.21 -35.42
CA PRO A 650 -71.83 -45.48 -35.03
C PRO A 650 -70.81 -46.60 -35.23
N MET A 651 -70.51 -47.35 -34.17
CA MET A 651 -69.49 -48.42 -34.18
C MET A 651 -70.00 -49.64 -33.41
N ASN A 652 -69.52 -50.83 -33.76
CA ASN A 652 -69.82 -52.03 -32.98
C ASN A 652 -68.98 -52.03 -31.67
N ALA A 653 -69.33 -52.92 -30.73
CA ALA A 653 -68.63 -52.99 -29.44
C ALA A 653 -67.14 -53.37 -29.53
N LYS A 654 -66.71 -54.08 -30.60
CA LYS A 654 -65.30 -54.49 -30.79
C LYS A 654 -64.46 -53.30 -31.26
N ASP A 655 -64.96 -52.55 -32.24
CA ASP A 655 -64.26 -51.39 -32.79
C ASP A 655 -64.17 -50.26 -31.76
N ILE A 656 -65.22 -50.07 -30.96
CA ILE A 656 -65.18 -49.17 -29.81
C ILE A 656 -64.12 -49.62 -28.79
N HIS A 657 -64.01 -50.93 -28.55
CA HIS A 657 -63.02 -51.49 -27.63
C HIS A 657 -61.59 -51.27 -28.14
N GLU A 658 -61.32 -51.53 -29.41
CA GLU A 658 -60.01 -51.30 -30.03
C GLU A 658 -59.63 -49.83 -30.03
N TYR A 659 -60.56 -48.93 -30.37
CA TYR A 659 -60.32 -47.49 -30.33
C TYR A 659 -59.98 -47.02 -28.91
N ILE A 660 -60.79 -47.37 -27.90
CA ILE A 660 -60.52 -46.93 -26.53
C ILE A 660 -59.19 -47.47 -26.00
N LYS A 661 -58.81 -48.68 -26.43
CA LYS A 661 -57.53 -49.28 -26.10
C LYS A 661 -56.36 -48.53 -26.73
N SER A 662 -56.52 -47.97 -27.94
CA SER A 662 -55.46 -47.20 -28.60
C SER A 662 -55.31 -45.78 -28.04
N VAL A 663 -56.37 -45.15 -27.54
CA VAL A 663 -56.31 -43.75 -27.08
C VAL A 663 -56.19 -43.50 -25.56
N ALA A 664 -56.69 -44.38 -24.67
CA ALA A 664 -56.71 -44.03 -23.24
C ALA A 664 -56.73 -45.18 -22.21
N PHE A 665 -57.10 -46.42 -22.58
CA PHE A 665 -57.18 -47.53 -21.61
C PHE A 665 -56.66 -48.85 -22.21
N ASP A 666 -55.35 -49.02 -22.26
CA ASP A 666 -54.63 -50.18 -22.81
C ASP A 666 -55.08 -51.56 -22.25
N LYS A 667 -55.55 -51.59 -21.00
CA LYS A 667 -55.94 -52.82 -20.26
C LYS A 667 -57.45 -53.05 -20.16
N ILE A 668 -58.29 -52.23 -20.79
CA ILE A 668 -59.73 -52.44 -20.73
C ILE A 668 -60.13 -53.72 -21.49
N SER A 669 -60.99 -54.54 -20.91
CA SER A 669 -61.47 -55.77 -21.55
C SER A 669 -62.71 -55.50 -22.41
N LEU A 670 -62.92 -56.29 -23.47
CA LEU A 670 -64.11 -56.19 -24.33
C LEU A 670 -65.40 -56.38 -23.52
N ALA A 671 -65.41 -57.33 -22.57
CA ALA A 671 -66.55 -57.55 -21.68
C ALA A 671 -66.85 -56.32 -20.81
N SER A 672 -65.82 -55.61 -20.34
CA SER A 672 -65.97 -54.37 -19.60
C SER A 672 -66.59 -53.27 -20.45
N VAL A 673 -66.11 -53.08 -21.69
CA VAL A 673 -66.68 -52.11 -22.65
C VAL A 673 -68.14 -52.45 -22.96
N GLN A 674 -68.46 -53.71 -23.26
CA GLN A 674 -69.83 -54.14 -23.52
C GLN A 674 -70.77 -53.89 -22.32
N ASN A 675 -70.30 -54.13 -21.10
CA ASN A 675 -71.06 -53.85 -19.89
C ASN A 675 -71.30 -52.34 -19.70
N ILE A 676 -70.31 -51.50 -20.06
CA ILE A 676 -70.45 -50.05 -20.03
C ILE A 676 -71.43 -49.59 -21.11
N LEU A 677 -71.32 -50.07 -22.34
CA LEU A 677 -72.24 -49.76 -23.45
C LEU A 677 -73.68 -50.14 -23.12
N LYS A 678 -73.93 -51.34 -22.57
CA LYS A 678 -75.27 -51.75 -22.11
C LYS A 678 -75.84 -50.81 -21.04
N LYS A 679 -75.00 -50.32 -20.13
CA LYS A 679 -75.40 -49.35 -19.10
C LYS A 679 -75.68 -47.97 -19.70
N LEU A 680 -74.85 -47.52 -20.64
CA LEU A 680 -75.04 -46.26 -21.37
C LEU A 680 -76.35 -46.27 -22.16
N VAL A 681 -76.68 -47.38 -22.81
CA VAL A 681 -77.96 -47.56 -23.51
C VAL A 681 -79.13 -47.55 -22.53
N ARG A 682 -79.06 -48.33 -21.43
CA ARG A 682 -80.12 -48.35 -20.41
C ARG A 682 -80.37 -46.97 -19.78
N LYS A 683 -79.34 -46.13 -19.69
CA LYS A 683 -79.40 -44.79 -19.12
C LYS A 683 -79.71 -43.69 -20.14
N GLY A 684 -79.89 -44.04 -21.41
CA GLY A 684 -80.26 -43.09 -22.47
C GLY A 684 -79.12 -42.22 -22.99
N TYR A 685 -77.85 -42.61 -22.79
CA TYR A 685 -76.70 -41.88 -23.36
C TYR A 685 -76.30 -42.41 -24.75
N MET A 686 -76.72 -43.63 -25.09
CA MET A 686 -76.46 -44.27 -26.37
C MET A 686 -77.70 -45.03 -26.85
N GLU A 687 -77.84 -45.18 -28.16
CA GLU A 687 -78.80 -46.08 -28.79
C GLU A 687 -78.08 -47.29 -29.36
N SER A 688 -78.74 -48.44 -29.34
CA SER A 688 -78.25 -49.64 -30.01
C SER A 688 -79.30 -50.17 -30.97
N TYR A 689 -78.89 -50.51 -32.19
CA TYR A 689 -79.73 -51.17 -33.18
C TYR A 689 -78.96 -52.35 -33.79
N GLU A 690 -79.70 -53.33 -34.29
CA GLU A 690 -79.13 -54.51 -34.94
C GLU A 690 -78.93 -54.21 -36.43
N GLU A 691 -77.70 -54.39 -36.91
CA GLU A 691 -77.33 -54.26 -38.31
C GLU A 691 -76.67 -55.59 -38.73
N GLY A 692 -77.48 -56.50 -39.28
CA GLY A 692 -77.06 -57.87 -39.57
C GLY A 692 -76.88 -58.70 -38.28
N ASP A 693 -75.72 -59.36 -38.13
CA ASP A 693 -75.36 -60.17 -36.96
C ASP A 693 -74.66 -59.34 -35.85
N GLU A 694 -74.53 -58.02 -36.03
CA GLU A 694 -73.82 -57.14 -35.10
C GLU A 694 -74.73 -56.06 -34.49
N VAL A 695 -74.43 -55.68 -33.24
CA VAL A 695 -75.10 -54.59 -32.53
C VAL A 695 -74.24 -53.34 -32.66
N ILE A 696 -74.78 -52.31 -33.30
CA ILE A 696 -74.12 -51.02 -33.48
C ILE A 696 -74.56 -50.06 -32.39
N TYR A 697 -73.62 -49.31 -31.83
CA TYR A 697 -73.86 -48.33 -30.78
C TYR A 697 -73.63 -46.93 -31.34
N LYS A 698 -74.59 -46.03 -31.10
CA LYS A 698 -74.52 -44.63 -31.51
C LYS A 698 -74.77 -43.71 -30.32
N LYS A 699 -73.98 -42.65 -30.18
CA LYS A 699 -74.21 -41.62 -29.16
C LYS A 699 -75.48 -40.83 -29.48
N ILE A 700 -76.30 -40.60 -28.46
CA ILE A 700 -77.43 -39.66 -28.56
C ILE A 700 -76.87 -38.26 -28.30
N ALA A 701 -77.11 -37.32 -29.22
CA ALA A 701 -76.47 -36.00 -29.21
C ALA A 701 -77.15 -34.95 -28.31
N GLU A 702 -77.98 -35.36 -27.34
CA GLU A 702 -78.65 -34.43 -26.41
C GLU A 702 -78.35 -34.81 -24.96
N ASP A 703 -77.90 -33.83 -24.18
CA ASP A 703 -77.86 -33.92 -22.71
C ASP A 703 -79.29 -34.14 -22.21
N ILE A 704 -79.66 -35.40 -21.96
CA ILE A 704 -80.89 -35.73 -21.24
C ILE A 704 -80.71 -35.31 -19.78
N VAL A 705 -80.98 -34.03 -19.52
CA VAL A 705 -81.32 -33.54 -18.20
C VAL A 705 -82.74 -33.98 -17.91
N GLY A 706 -82.87 -34.95 -17.00
CA GLY A 706 -84.01 -35.14 -16.09
C GLY A 706 -85.43 -35.05 -16.67
N LYS A 707 -86.05 -36.22 -16.84
CA LYS A 707 -87.38 -36.43 -16.28
C LYS A 707 -87.26 -37.22 -14.99
#